data_AF-K1U7J0-F1
#
_entry.id   AF-K1U7J0-F1
#
_cell.length_a   1.000
_cell.length_b   1.000
_cell.length_c   1.000
_cell.angle_alpha   90.00
_cell.angle_beta   90.00
_cell.angle_gamma   90.00
#
_symmetry.space_group_name_H-M   'P 1'
#
loop_
_entity.id
_entity.type
_entity.pdbx_description
1 polymer ?
#
loop_
_entity_poly.entity_id
_entity_poly.type
_entity_poly.pdbx_seq_one_letter_code
_entity_poly.pdbx_strand_id
1 'polypeptide(L)'
;LDTFYVSDEGWLMLPEPLAAGDYELYEVAAPYGYVLSDQPVPFTIDGSEAVVTVTQYNMPQKGQLTITKTGEVFASVQENDGLYQPVYEVAGLPGAVYDVIADEDIYTGDGTLRAAKDTVVETLTTGEDGSAKSGLLYLGRYRLEERQAPSGCVLNPQPEYVELTYAGETVEVTQTAAGLYDERQKVDVTLFKAMETDDLFGLGMNEEYKDISFGLYASADLTAADGSVIPAGGLLEVVSVSSVESGGYSASFASDLPFGSYYVKERTTNGAYILSDQEYPVVFEYAGQETALVQILVNEGEAVSNELLRGRVDGVKVGENPEGGEDVTLAGALMGLFRPDTEEFTEENALLTAITGKDGSFSFENIPYGHWIVKEISAPDLYTVSPQQHHVYIGADGQHIEIRVENTLIRGSVQVTKTEAVEEPSPVEKEDKKDKNSFLRFLSGAVFDLYADSNANQEYDPDDQKIGTLKETDAGYHTAENLLAGGYFIKESKAPEGYQPDSNAYYFSITEDGQVAVVENGEAGHGFTNEAYRGNLKITKDSSDGRKDGFAIEVKSADGSYCETFTTPKSGVIEVKGFRVGIYTVTEVANRASKDYIIPDAATVEIKADQTSTVQFFNEKPEKPDNPKNPEKPSVPSNPSTPQKPVPQTGDDPYIFLYGGLLAAALIGGSVFAVYYFKKGKYSRTSLKRTAVGVSVLSLCVLVALGSGFLVFRDLNQYAESKDAYRDLAGYVEVPEQTASPESAPDPTEPKRDDTDIVLPSVDFETLRENGPDIIGWLSLPDTVLNYPVTQTDNNEYYLNHLYDGIYNKVGCLFADYENRADFSDRNTIIYGHNMRDGSMFALLNRYDEQSYFDTHRQMYLVTPKGGYVMEIFTAFAAKPEESGSKTSPWQLSWKDDGAYTTWLTAMKERSAVESDVTVTCSDKVLTLSTCTPGGTGRFLVMGKLVKVDNEI
;
A
#
# COMPACT_ATOMS: atom_id res chain seq x y z
N LEU A 1 81.80 52.18 -69.05
CA LEU A 1 81.34 51.25 -67.99
C LEU A 1 80.99 49.98 -68.72
N ASP A 2 81.97 49.09 -68.81
CA ASP A 2 81.84 47.82 -69.52
C ASP A 2 81.69 46.71 -68.48
N THR A 3 80.79 45.77 -68.74
CA THR A 3 80.54 44.63 -67.86
C THR A 3 81.25 43.41 -68.41
N PHE A 4 81.97 42.70 -67.55
CA PHE A 4 82.74 41.51 -67.90
C PHE A 4 82.30 40.34 -67.01
N TYR A 5 82.47 39.12 -67.52
CA TYR A 5 82.14 37.88 -66.81
C TYR A 5 83.44 37.19 -66.40
N VAL A 6 83.52 36.72 -65.15
CA VAL A 6 84.61 35.84 -64.68
C VAL A 6 84.50 34.46 -65.33
N SER A 7 85.62 33.77 -65.47
CA SER A 7 85.65 32.38 -65.93
C SER A 7 85.13 31.41 -64.85
N ASP A 8 84.88 30.16 -65.24
CA ASP A 8 84.57 29.04 -64.32
C ASP A 8 85.70 28.79 -63.29
N GLU A 9 86.92 29.30 -63.54
CA GLU A 9 88.07 29.25 -62.62
C GLU A 9 88.11 30.44 -61.63
N GLY A 10 87.16 31.38 -61.72
CA GLY A 10 87.03 32.53 -60.82
C GLY A 10 87.88 33.76 -61.17
N TRP A 11 88.48 33.80 -62.37
CA TRP A 11 89.38 34.90 -62.78
C TRP A 11 88.91 35.59 -64.06
N LEU A 12 89.31 36.85 -64.21
CA LEU A 12 89.16 37.66 -65.42
C LEU A 12 90.45 38.44 -65.63
N MET A 13 90.86 38.60 -66.89
CA MET A 13 91.92 39.53 -67.30
C MET A 13 91.32 40.45 -68.36
N LEU A 14 91.46 41.77 -68.17
CA LEU A 14 90.80 42.74 -69.04
C LEU A 14 91.36 42.66 -70.47
N PRO A 15 90.49 42.74 -71.51
CA PRO A 15 90.92 42.56 -72.91
C PRO A 15 91.78 43.71 -73.44
N GLU A 16 91.71 44.89 -72.80
CA GLU A 16 92.51 46.06 -73.13
C GLU A 16 93.23 46.59 -71.87
N PRO A 17 94.46 47.12 -71.99
CA PRO A 17 95.19 47.69 -70.87
C PRO A 17 94.53 49.01 -70.40
N LEU A 18 94.34 49.15 -69.10
CA LEU A 18 93.86 50.39 -68.49
C LEU A 18 94.92 51.50 -68.57
N ALA A 19 94.46 52.75 -68.69
CA ALA A 19 95.31 53.92 -68.54
C ALA A 19 95.70 54.12 -67.07
N ALA A 20 96.69 54.99 -66.81
CA ALA A 20 97.03 55.35 -65.44
C ALA A 20 95.91 56.19 -64.79
N GLY A 21 95.50 55.83 -63.57
CA GLY A 21 94.39 56.43 -62.84
C GLY A 21 93.87 55.56 -61.70
N ASP A 22 92.94 56.11 -60.93
CA ASP A 22 92.19 55.39 -59.89
C ASP A 22 90.88 54.84 -60.46
N TYR A 23 90.57 53.59 -60.12
CA TYR A 23 89.45 52.81 -60.63
C TYR A 23 88.72 52.10 -59.49
N GLU A 24 87.47 51.72 -59.74
CA GLU A 24 86.63 50.95 -58.82
C GLU A 24 86.03 49.75 -59.55
N LEU A 25 86.17 48.57 -58.96
CA LEU A 25 85.50 47.34 -59.41
C LEU A 25 84.16 47.21 -58.69
N TYR A 26 83.08 47.12 -59.45
CA TYR A 26 81.73 46.85 -58.94
C TYR A 26 81.30 45.44 -59.36
N GLU A 27 80.76 44.66 -58.43
CA GLU A 27 80.03 43.44 -58.77
C GLU A 27 78.67 43.84 -59.37
N VAL A 28 78.25 43.15 -60.45
CA VAL A 28 77.01 43.48 -61.19
C VAL A 28 75.97 42.35 -61.10
N ALA A 29 76.42 41.11 -60.88
CA ALA A 29 75.59 39.95 -60.59
C ALA A 29 76.44 38.92 -59.83
N ALA A 30 75.87 38.29 -58.81
CA ALA A 30 76.52 37.26 -58.00
C ALA A 30 76.15 35.84 -58.48
N PRO A 31 77.02 34.83 -58.30
CA PRO A 31 76.68 33.43 -58.55
C PRO A 31 75.54 32.95 -57.65
N TYR A 32 74.80 31.92 -58.09
CA TYR A 32 73.75 31.30 -57.29
C TYR A 32 74.24 30.88 -55.90
N GLY A 33 73.50 31.24 -54.85
CA GLY A 33 73.87 30.99 -53.45
C GLY A 33 74.77 32.05 -52.82
N TYR A 34 75.07 33.16 -53.52
CA TYR A 34 75.87 34.28 -53.01
C TYR A 34 75.09 35.60 -53.03
N VAL A 35 75.51 36.53 -52.17
CA VAL A 35 74.96 37.89 -52.08
C VAL A 35 75.79 38.83 -52.95
N LEU A 36 75.12 39.68 -53.73
CA LEU A 36 75.73 40.74 -54.53
C LEU A 36 76.39 41.80 -53.64
N SER A 37 77.68 42.04 -53.83
CA SER A 37 78.40 43.06 -53.08
C SER A 37 78.05 44.48 -53.56
N ASP A 38 77.56 45.32 -52.65
CA ASP A 38 77.30 46.75 -52.90
C ASP A 38 78.57 47.62 -52.71
N GLN A 39 79.65 47.03 -52.18
CA GLN A 39 80.91 47.72 -51.92
C GLN A 39 81.86 47.62 -53.11
N PRO A 40 82.22 48.74 -53.76
CA PRO A 40 83.25 48.72 -54.79
C PRO A 40 84.63 48.44 -54.20
N VAL A 41 85.47 47.70 -54.94
CA VAL A 41 86.89 47.53 -54.60
C VAL A 41 87.72 48.56 -55.38
N PRO A 42 88.31 49.56 -54.71
CA PRO A 42 89.16 50.55 -55.36
C PRO A 42 90.55 49.98 -55.68
N PHE A 43 91.11 50.36 -56.83
CA PHE A 43 92.46 50.02 -57.25
C PHE A 43 93.08 51.13 -58.11
N THR A 44 94.41 51.23 -58.11
CA THR A 44 95.15 52.27 -58.84
C THR A 44 96.06 51.64 -59.89
N ILE A 45 96.09 52.23 -61.09
CA ILE A 45 97.05 51.93 -62.15
C ILE A 45 98.04 53.08 -62.22
N ASP A 46 99.30 52.84 -61.85
CA ASP A 46 100.37 53.86 -61.87
C ASP A 46 101.52 53.54 -62.85
N GLY A 47 101.50 52.35 -63.46
CA GLY A 47 102.52 51.85 -64.37
C GLY A 47 103.75 51.22 -63.69
N SER A 48 103.71 50.98 -62.38
CA SER A 48 104.77 50.30 -61.63
C SER A 48 104.81 48.78 -61.88
N GLU A 49 103.65 48.16 -62.10
CA GLU A 49 103.49 46.72 -62.36
C GLU A 49 102.87 46.45 -63.74
N ALA A 50 103.20 45.31 -64.35
CA ALA A 50 102.69 44.92 -65.66
C ALA A 50 101.26 44.35 -65.62
N VAL A 51 100.82 43.87 -64.46
CA VAL A 51 99.47 43.36 -64.15
C VAL A 51 99.18 43.72 -62.70
N VAL A 52 98.08 44.43 -62.45
CA VAL A 52 97.57 44.68 -61.09
C VAL A 52 96.46 43.67 -60.81
N THR A 53 96.60 42.89 -59.75
CA THR A 53 95.59 41.89 -59.34
C THR A 53 94.63 42.51 -58.33
N VAL A 54 93.34 42.48 -58.64
CA VAL A 54 92.25 42.91 -57.77
C VAL A 54 91.41 41.69 -57.40
N THR A 55 91.04 41.54 -56.12
CA THR A 55 90.26 40.40 -55.64
C THR A 55 88.95 40.88 -55.02
N GLN A 56 87.83 40.44 -55.61
CA GLN A 56 86.50 40.51 -55.02
C GLN A 56 86.22 39.18 -54.30
N TYR A 57 85.57 39.22 -53.14
CA TYR A 57 85.13 38.01 -52.43
C TYR A 57 83.61 37.96 -52.39
N ASN A 58 83.04 36.80 -52.73
CA ASN A 58 81.60 36.59 -52.69
C ASN A 58 81.22 36.04 -51.32
N MET A 59 80.21 36.62 -50.68
CA MET A 59 79.68 36.13 -49.41
C MET A 59 78.55 35.13 -49.68
N PRO A 60 78.63 33.87 -49.21
CA PRO A 60 77.53 32.93 -49.34
C PRO A 60 76.30 33.50 -48.64
N GLN A 61 75.15 33.48 -49.33
CA GLN A 61 73.89 33.84 -48.71
C GLN A 61 73.62 32.89 -47.55
N LYS A 62 73.11 33.46 -46.47
CA LYS A 62 72.71 32.73 -45.27
C LYS A 62 71.21 32.87 -45.04
N GLY A 63 70.68 32.06 -44.14
CA GLY A 63 69.30 32.16 -43.71
C GLY A 63 69.15 32.23 -42.21
N GLN A 64 67.97 32.69 -41.77
CA GLN A 64 67.53 32.65 -40.38
C GLN A 64 66.20 31.90 -40.29
N LEU A 65 66.15 30.92 -39.39
CA LEU A 65 64.95 30.21 -39.01
C LEU A 65 64.28 30.94 -37.84
N THR A 66 62.95 31.09 -37.90
CA THR A 66 62.12 31.44 -36.74
C THR A 66 61.20 30.26 -36.42
N ILE A 67 61.30 29.70 -35.22
CA ILE A 67 60.31 28.72 -34.73
C ILE A 67 59.27 29.44 -33.87
N THR A 68 58.02 29.02 -33.97
CA THR A 68 56.94 29.44 -33.06
C THR A 68 56.31 28.20 -32.47
N LYS A 69 56.38 28.05 -31.15
CA LYS A 69 55.86 26.92 -30.41
C LYS A 69 54.55 27.31 -29.73
N THR A 70 53.52 26.51 -29.93
CA THR A 70 52.20 26.72 -29.36
C THR A 70 51.65 25.48 -28.66
N GLY A 71 50.55 25.67 -27.93
CA GLY A 71 49.77 24.62 -27.27
C GLY A 71 48.65 25.23 -26.42
N GLU A 72 47.81 24.37 -25.86
CA GLU A 72 46.66 24.76 -25.01
C GLU A 72 47.12 25.25 -23.63
N VAL A 73 46.69 26.46 -23.25
CA VAL A 73 46.86 27.03 -21.90
C VAL A 73 45.50 27.23 -21.23
N PHE A 74 45.45 27.15 -19.90
CA PHE A 74 44.25 27.44 -19.10
C PHE A 74 43.94 28.94 -19.19
N ALA A 75 43.04 29.31 -20.10
CA ALA A 75 42.87 30.66 -20.59
C ALA A 75 41.82 31.44 -19.79
N SER A 76 40.67 30.81 -19.53
CA SER A 76 39.56 31.39 -18.75
C SER A 76 38.73 30.31 -18.05
N VAL A 77 37.77 30.73 -17.24
CA VAL A 77 36.79 29.90 -16.54
C VAL A 77 35.38 30.31 -16.97
N GLN A 78 34.54 29.34 -17.33
CA GLN A 78 33.10 29.55 -17.49
C GLN A 78 32.38 28.98 -16.26
N GLU A 79 31.41 29.73 -15.72
CA GLU A 79 30.51 29.27 -14.66
C GLU A 79 29.09 29.16 -15.24
N ASN A 80 28.42 28.02 -14.99
CA ASN A 80 27.02 27.82 -15.35
C ASN A 80 26.32 27.03 -14.25
N ASP A 81 25.26 27.58 -13.66
CA ASP A 81 24.49 27.00 -12.54
C ASP A 81 25.37 26.44 -11.38
N GLY A 82 26.46 27.14 -11.05
CA GLY A 82 27.42 26.75 -10.00
C GLY A 82 28.43 25.67 -10.40
N LEU A 83 28.46 25.26 -11.67
CA LEU A 83 29.47 24.39 -12.26
C LEU A 83 30.56 25.23 -12.95
N TYR A 84 31.82 25.00 -12.59
CA TYR A 84 33.00 25.68 -13.12
C TYR A 84 33.70 24.83 -14.19
N GLN A 85 33.72 25.31 -15.43
CA GLN A 85 34.40 24.65 -16.54
C GLN A 85 35.68 25.41 -16.93
N PRO A 86 36.86 24.76 -16.87
CA PRO A 86 38.09 25.29 -17.44
C PRO A 86 37.98 25.46 -18.96
N VAL A 87 38.44 26.59 -19.48
CA VAL A 87 38.52 26.87 -20.93
C VAL A 87 39.98 26.97 -21.34
N TYR A 88 40.32 26.29 -22.44
CA TYR A 88 41.67 26.29 -23.01
C TYR A 88 41.72 27.03 -24.33
N GLU A 89 42.80 27.80 -24.54
CA GLU A 89 43.08 28.47 -25.80
C GLU A 89 44.53 28.20 -26.23
N VAL A 90 44.79 28.25 -27.54
CA VAL A 90 46.13 28.03 -28.09
C VAL A 90 46.96 29.31 -27.94
N ALA A 91 48.02 29.25 -27.13
CA ALA A 91 48.95 30.34 -26.90
C ALA A 91 50.40 29.94 -27.25
N GLY A 92 51.31 30.92 -27.27
CA GLY A 92 52.75 30.68 -27.40
C GLY A 92 53.33 30.07 -26.12
N LEU A 93 54.17 29.04 -26.25
CA LEU A 93 54.72 28.30 -25.10
C LEU A 93 56.23 28.54 -24.90
N PRO A 94 56.65 29.14 -23.77
CA PRO A 94 58.06 29.32 -23.44
C PRO A 94 58.74 28.01 -23.00
N GLY A 95 60.06 27.96 -23.15
CA GLY A 95 60.91 26.92 -22.56
C GLY A 95 60.98 25.61 -23.34
N ALA A 96 60.36 25.49 -24.53
CA ALA A 96 60.60 24.35 -25.41
C ALA A 96 62.03 24.41 -25.95
N VAL A 97 62.72 23.28 -26.01
CA VAL A 97 64.11 23.18 -26.49
C VAL A 97 64.16 22.33 -27.75
N TYR A 98 64.68 22.90 -28.84
CA TYR A 98 64.81 22.24 -30.14
C TYR A 98 66.27 22.17 -30.58
N ASP A 99 66.73 21.01 -31.00
CA ASP A 99 67.99 20.87 -31.73
C ASP A 99 67.74 21.04 -33.23
N VAL A 100 68.42 22.00 -33.86
CA VAL A 100 68.40 22.26 -35.30
C VAL A 100 69.50 21.42 -35.94
N ILE A 101 69.12 20.44 -36.75
CA ILE A 101 70.02 19.41 -37.27
C ILE A 101 70.04 19.46 -38.80
N ALA A 102 71.22 19.34 -39.41
CA ALA A 102 71.33 19.25 -40.86
C ALA A 102 70.74 17.92 -41.38
N ASP A 103 69.70 17.98 -42.24
CA ASP A 103 69.12 16.77 -42.85
C ASP A 103 69.96 16.25 -44.03
N GLU A 104 70.91 17.03 -44.50
CA GLU A 104 71.81 16.69 -45.60
C GLU A 104 73.21 17.28 -45.37
N ASP A 105 74.16 16.91 -46.22
CA ASP A 105 75.47 17.59 -46.25
C ASP A 105 75.29 18.99 -46.86
N ILE A 106 75.55 20.02 -46.06
CA ILE A 106 75.30 21.42 -46.41
C ILE A 106 76.57 22.04 -47.01
N TYR A 107 76.51 22.40 -48.29
CA TYR A 107 77.64 22.98 -49.04
C TYR A 107 77.38 24.45 -49.40
N THR A 108 78.42 25.28 -49.43
CA THR A 108 78.39 26.56 -50.16
C THR A 108 78.73 26.34 -51.64
N GLY A 109 78.41 27.30 -52.52
CA GLY A 109 78.53 27.14 -53.98
C GLY A 109 79.96 26.99 -54.52
N ASP A 110 80.97 27.14 -53.67
CA ASP A 110 82.39 26.84 -53.89
C ASP A 110 82.72 25.34 -53.65
N GLY A 111 81.76 24.54 -53.21
CA GLY A 111 81.94 23.14 -52.82
C GLY A 111 82.43 22.94 -51.38
N THR A 112 82.54 24.00 -50.57
CA THR A 112 82.95 23.87 -49.16
C THR A 112 81.82 23.31 -48.30
N LEU A 113 82.04 22.15 -47.68
CA LEU A 113 81.14 21.56 -46.67
C LEU A 113 81.10 22.44 -45.41
N ARG A 114 79.90 22.81 -44.95
CA ARG A 114 79.65 23.67 -43.80
C ARG A 114 79.06 22.93 -42.60
N ALA A 115 78.18 21.97 -42.85
CA ALA A 115 77.67 21.03 -41.87
C ALA A 115 77.50 19.67 -42.54
N ALA A 116 77.94 18.59 -41.90
CA ALA A 116 77.64 17.24 -42.37
C ALA A 116 76.21 16.86 -41.94
N LYS A 117 75.57 15.95 -42.68
CA LYS A 117 74.27 15.38 -42.30
C LYS A 117 74.30 14.86 -40.85
N ASP A 118 73.17 15.00 -40.16
CA ASP A 118 72.93 14.60 -38.76
C ASP A 118 73.79 15.37 -37.73
N THR A 119 74.40 16.50 -38.12
CA THR A 119 75.07 17.43 -37.19
C THR A 119 74.06 18.42 -36.61
N VAL A 120 73.98 18.51 -35.27
CA VAL A 120 73.31 19.64 -34.59
C VAL A 120 74.11 20.91 -34.89
N VAL A 121 73.50 21.86 -35.60
CA VAL A 121 74.14 23.14 -35.95
C VAL A 121 73.85 24.24 -34.92
N GLU A 122 72.71 24.16 -34.23
CA GLU A 122 72.25 25.11 -33.23
C GLU A 122 71.19 24.47 -32.32
N THR A 123 71.04 24.96 -31.10
CA THR A 123 69.95 24.60 -30.18
C THR A 123 69.16 25.85 -29.86
N LEU A 124 67.84 25.81 -30.02
CA LEU A 124 66.92 26.94 -29.77
C LEU A 124 66.12 26.70 -28.49
N THR A 125 65.76 27.78 -27.80
CA THR A 125 64.82 27.74 -26.67
C THR A 125 63.78 28.84 -26.83
N THR A 126 62.49 28.52 -26.71
CA THR A 126 61.41 29.49 -26.91
C THR A 126 61.28 30.48 -25.76
N GLY A 127 61.08 31.75 -26.09
CA GLY A 127 60.83 32.83 -25.13
C GLY A 127 59.36 32.92 -24.72
N GLU A 128 59.03 33.95 -23.92
CA GLU A 128 57.69 34.20 -23.36
C GLU A 128 56.55 34.26 -24.38
N ASP A 129 56.83 34.62 -25.64
CA ASP A 129 55.86 34.65 -26.74
C ASP A 129 55.75 33.33 -27.53
N GLY A 130 56.44 32.28 -27.06
CA GLY A 130 56.57 30.99 -27.75
C GLY A 130 57.54 31.00 -28.93
N SER A 131 58.21 32.11 -29.24
CA SER A 131 59.11 32.19 -30.39
C SER A 131 60.59 31.98 -30.05
N ALA A 132 61.35 31.48 -31.02
CA ALA A 132 62.82 31.52 -31.01
C ALA A 132 63.37 31.75 -32.41
N LYS A 133 64.56 32.34 -32.51
CA LYS A 133 65.25 32.60 -33.78
C LYS A 133 66.66 32.02 -33.76
N SER A 134 67.06 31.39 -34.85
CA SER A 134 68.42 30.91 -35.05
C SER A 134 69.40 32.05 -35.27
N GLY A 135 70.69 31.74 -35.16
CA GLY A 135 71.75 32.49 -35.82
C GLY A 135 71.66 32.39 -37.34
N LEU A 136 72.71 32.87 -38.02
CA LEU A 136 72.80 32.83 -39.48
C LEU A 136 73.35 31.48 -39.96
N LEU A 137 72.43 30.62 -40.38
CA LEU A 137 72.67 29.28 -40.93
C LEU A 137 72.98 29.34 -42.43
N TYR A 138 73.58 28.30 -43.00
CA TYR A 138 73.81 28.22 -44.46
C TYR A 138 72.55 27.70 -45.18
N LEU A 139 72.46 27.91 -46.49
CA LEU A 139 71.34 27.39 -47.29
C LEU A 139 71.38 25.85 -47.35
N GLY A 140 70.22 25.21 -47.23
CA GLY A 140 70.08 23.74 -47.18
C GLY A 140 68.87 23.28 -46.37
N ARG A 141 68.66 21.96 -46.31
CA ARG A 141 67.58 21.32 -45.54
C ARG A 141 68.02 20.98 -44.11
N TYR A 142 67.15 21.31 -43.17
CA TYR A 142 67.30 21.06 -41.74
C TYR A 142 66.08 20.30 -41.20
N ARG A 143 66.29 19.54 -40.13
CA ARG A 143 65.23 18.94 -39.32
C ARG A 143 65.33 19.47 -37.89
N LEU A 144 64.18 19.65 -37.27
CA LEU A 144 63.98 20.16 -35.92
C LEU A 144 63.53 18.99 -35.06
N GLU A 145 64.32 18.60 -34.06
CA GLU A 145 63.91 17.61 -33.06
C GLU A 145 63.64 18.32 -31.74
N GLU A 146 62.45 18.10 -31.18
CA GLU A 146 62.18 18.56 -29.82
C GLU A 146 62.95 17.68 -28.84
N ARG A 147 63.63 18.35 -27.91
CA ARG A 147 64.45 17.72 -26.87
C ARG A 147 63.84 17.88 -25.48
N GLN A 148 63.07 18.94 -25.28
CA GLN A 148 62.37 19.23 -24.05
C GLN A 148 61.10 20.00 -24.38
N ALA A 149 59.95 19.47 -23.99
CA ALA A 149 58.68 20.18 -24.09
C ALA A 149 58.59 21.32 -23.05
N PRO A 150 57.70 22.31 -23.26
CA PRO A 150 57.26 23.24 -22.22
C PRO A 150 56.77 22.50 -20.96
N SER A 151 56.88 23.15 -19.80
CA SER A 151 56.34 22.58 -18.56
C SER A 151 54.82 22.40 -18.67
N GLY A 152 54.32 21.20 -18.37
CA GLY A 152 52.91 20.86 -18.53
C GLY A 152 52.53 20.24 -19.87
N CYS A 153 53.47 20.14 -20.83
CA CYS A 153 53.26 19.54 -22.14
C CYS A 153 53.89 18.14 -22.28
N VAL A 154 53.51 17.45 -23.35
CA VAL A 154 54.06 16.17 -23.78
C VAL A 154 55.12 16.40 -24.85
N LEU A 155 56.27 15.72 -24.76
CA LEU A 155 57.31 15.78 -25.78
C LEU A 155 56.79 15.25 -27.12
N ASN A 156 56.99 16.01 -28.19
CA ASN A 156 56.68 15.56 -29.54
C ASN A 156 57.94 14.93 -30.19
N PRO A 157 58.03 13.59 -30.32
CA PRO A 157 59.20 12.93 -30.89
C PRO A 157 59.25 12.98 -32.43
N GLN A 158 58.28 13.62 -33.10
CA GLN A 158 58.26 13.69 -34.57
C GLN A 158 59.12 14.87 -35.06
N PRO A 159 60.16 14.63 -35.89
CA PRO A 159 60.98 15.71 -36.42
C PRO A 159 60.23 16.53 -37.48
N GLU A 160 60.30 17.85 -37.39
CA GLU A 160 59.76 18.78 -38.38
C GLU A 160 60.86 19.25 -39.34
N TYR A 161 60.55 19.44 -40.63
CA TYR A 161 61.55 19.71 -41.67
C TYR A 161 61.42 21.12 -42.26
N VAL A 162 62.54 21.85 -42.35
CA VAL A 162 62.61 23.21 -42.88
C VAL A 162 63.73 23.35 -43.90
N GLU A 163 63.55 24.22 -44.90
CA GLU A 163 64.57 24.48 -45.92
C GLU A 163 64.88 25.98 -46.00
N LEU A 164 66.17 26.31 -46.00
CA LEU A 164 66.67 27.65 -46.28
C LEU A 164 67.11 27.71 -47.75
N THR A 165 66.25 28.26 -48.61
CA THR A 165 66.48 28.35 -50.07
C THR A 165 67.04 29.71 -50.50
N TYR A 166 67.68 29.73 -51.66
CA TYR A 166 68.27 30.95 -52.23
C TYR A 166 67.18 31.97 -52.62
N ALA A 167 67.22 33.15 -52.00
CA ALA A 167 66.22 34.21 -52.16
C ALA A 167 66.56 35.24 -53.26
N GLY A 168 67.63 35.02 -54.03
CA GLY A 168 68.17 35.97 -55.01
C GLY A 168 69.31 36.83 -54.43
N GLU A 169 70.10 37.40 -55.33
CA GLU A 169 71.41 38.01 -55.01
C GLU A 169 71.32 39.29 -54.17
N THR A 170 70.17 39.98 -54.18
CA THR A 170 69.94 41.22 -53.42
C THR A 170 69.43 41.00 -52.00
N VAL A 171 69.25 39.74 -51.58
CA VAL A 171 68.84 39.38 -50.22
C VAL A 171 70.08 38.92 -49.45
N GLU A 172 70.44 39.63 -48.38
CA GLU A 172 71.59 39.23 -47.55
C GLU A 172 71.30 37.97 -46.71
N VAL A 173 70.07 37.91 -46.16
CA VAL A 173 69.61 36.84 -45.27
C VAL A 173 68.21 36.39 -45.70
N THR A 174 68.10 35.15 -46.17
CA THR A 174 66.79 34.50 -46.41
C THR A 174 66.10 34.18 -45.08
N GLN A 175 64.77 34.11 -45.05
CA GLN A 175 64.02 33.81 -43.82
C GLN A 175 63.04 32.67 -44.06
N THR A 176 63.00 31.73 -43.10
CA THR A 176 61.99 30.66 -43.06
C THR A 176 61.40 30.56 -41.66
N ALA A 177 60.21 29.98 -41.54
CA ALA A 177 59.54 29.81 -40.26
C ALA A 177 58.83 28.46 -40.14
N ALA A 178 58.81 27.91 -38.92
CA ALA A 178 58.08 26.70 -38.58
C ALA A 178 57.11 26.98 -37.42
N GLY A 179 55.89 26.46 -37.53
CA GLY A 179 54.92 26.38 -36.45
C GLY A 179 54.96 24.99 -35.83
N LEU A 180 55.09 24.92 -34.51
CA LEU A 180 55.28 23.68 -33.74
C LEU A 180 54.23 23.64 -32.62
N TYR A 181 53.71 22.46 -32.27
CA TYR A 181 52.60 22.30 -31.34
C TYR A 181 52.83 21.11 -30.39
N ASP A 182 52.55 21.27 -29.10
CA ASP A 182 52.42 20.15 -28.15
C ASP A 182 51.03 20.10 -27.54
N GLU A 183 50.64 18.88 -27.21
CA GLU A 183 49.50 18.61 -26.34
C GLU A 183 49.89 18.86 -24.88
N ARG A 184 48.98 19.47 -24.13
CA ARG A 184 49.07 19.55 -22.66
C ARG A 184 48.81 18.16 -22.07
N GLN A 185 49.44 17.82 -20.95
CA GLN A 185 49.07 16.62 -20.20
C GLN A 185 47.62 16.71 -19.74
N LYS A 186 46.90 15.59 -19.85
CA LYS A 186 45.53 15.45 -19.33
C LYS A 186 45.53 14.49 -18.14
N VAL A 187 44.39 14.41 -17.46
CA VAL A 187 44.19 13.55 -16.29
C VAL A 187 42.92 12.73 -16.44
N ASP A 188 42.98 11.49 -15.98
CA ASP A 188 41.84 10.58 -15.79
C ASP A 188 41.73 10.33 -14.29
N VAL A 189 40.65 10.82 -13.69
CA VAL A 189 40.37 10.64 -12.26
C VAL A 189 39.27 9.60 -12.15
N THR A 190 39.59 8.45 -11.53
CA THR A 190 38.65 7.33 -11.38
C THR A 190 38.55 6.93 -9.91
N LEU A 191 37.33 6.71 -9.44
CA LEU A 191 37.01 6.20 -8.10
C LEU A 191 36.37 4.82 -8.18
N PHE A 192 36.69 3.95 -7.22
CA PHE A 192 35.97 2.70 -6.99
C PHE A 192 35.00 2.88 -5.83
N LYS A 193 33.84 2.22 -5.92
CA LYS A 193 32.74 2.33 -4.97
C LYS A 193 32.32 0.93 -4.50
N ALA A 194 32.13 0.81 -3.19
CA ALA A 194 31.52 -0.35 -2.54
C ALA A 194 30.31 0.09 -1.72
N MET A 195 29.43 -0.85 -1.38
CA MET A 195 28.29 -0.62 -0.48
C MET A 195 28.31 -1.72 0.57
N GLU A 196 27.95 -1.41 1.81
CA GLU A 196 27.62 -2.44 2.80
C GLU A 196 26.41 -3.25 2.30
N THR A 197 26.49 -4.57 2.43
CA THR A 197 25.41 -5.51 2.08
C THR A 197 24.99 -6.29 3.32
N ASP A 198 23.69 -6.53 3.47
CA ASP A 198 23.15 -7.29 4.59
C ASP A 198 22.24 -8.41 4.05
N ASP A 199 22.78 -9.62 3.96
CA ASP A 199 22.08 -10.79 3.41
C ASP A 199 20.84 -11.18 4.23
N LEU A 200 20.87 -10.99 5.55
CA LEU A 200 19.76 -11.36 6.44
C LEU A 200 18.55 -10.47 6.18
N PHE A 201 18.78 -9.16 6.03
CA PHE A 201 17.75 -8.16 5.77
C PHE A 201 17.49 -7.95 4.26
N GLY A 202 18.36 -8.45 3.38
CA GLY A 202 18.22 -8.40 1.92
C GLY A 202 18.56 -7.04 1.31
N LEU A 203 19.54 -6.32 1.87
CA LEU A 203 19.90 -4.95 1.50
C LEU A 203 21.26 -4.87 0.79
N GLY A 204 21.39 -3.95 -0.17
CA GLY A 204 22.63 -3.69 -0.91
C GLY A 204 22.93 -4.64 -2.06
N MET A 205 21.95 -5.46 -2.46
CA MET A 205 22.08 -6.49 -3.50
C MET A 205 21.33 -6.12 -4.79
N ASN A 206 20.82 -4.89 -4.92
CA ASN A 206 19.99 -4.45 -6.04
C ASN A 206 20.73 -3.36 -6.85
N GLU A 207 19.99 -2.35 -7.31
CA GLU A 207 20.51 -1.24 -8.11
C GLU A 207 20.70 0.06 -7.30
N GLU A 208 20.85 -0.02 -5.97
CA GLU A 208 20.97 1.14 -5.07
C GLU A 208 22.13 2.08 -5.44
N TYR A 209 23.18 1.55 -6.09
CA TYR A 209 24.31 2.32 -6.59
C TYR A 209 23.93 3.43 -7.59
N LYS A 210 22.76 3.35 -8.24
CA LYS A 210 22.30 4.33 -9.24
C LYS A 210 21.93 5.69 -8.64
N ASP A 211 21.57 5.73 -7.36
CA ASP A 211 21.25 6.97 -6.64
C ASP A 211 22.51 7.69 -6.15
N ILE A 212 23.68 7.05 -6.28
CA ILE A 212 24.95 7.56 -5.78
C ILE A 212 25.61 8.48 -6.81
N SER A 213 25.98 9.69 -6.38
CA SER A 213 26.73 10.64 -7.19
C SER A 213 27.90 11.27 -6.43
N PHE A 214 28.97 11.57 -7.15
CA PHE A 214 30.17 12.23 -6.63
C PHE A 214 30.38 13.57 -7.34
N GLY A 215 30.78 14.58 -6.58
CA GLY A 215 31.26 15.84 -7.10
C GLY A 215 32.78 15.89 -7.08
N LEU A 216 33.36 16.47 -8.14
CA LEU A 216 34.77 16.89 -8.17
C LEU A 216 34.83 18.40 -7.89
N TYR A 217 35.69 18.81 -6.96
CA TYR A 217 35.80 20.16 -6.45
C TYR A 217 37.24 20.65 -6.44
N ALA A 218 37.48 21.96 -6.61
CA ALA A 218 38.79 22.56 -6.40
C ALA A 218 39.11 22.72 -4.91
N SER A 219 40.29 22.28 -4.46
CA SER A 219 40.74 22.43 -3.05
C SER A 219 41.30 23.82 -2.74
N ALA A 220 41.61 24.60 -3.76
CA ALA A 220 42.20 25.93 -3.68
C ALA A 220 41.78 26.76 -4.91
N ASP A 221 41.95 28.08 -4.85
CA ASP A 221 41.66 28.97 -5.98
C ASP A 221 42.57 28.65 -7.19
N LEU A 222 41.97 28.27 -8.32
CA LEU A 222 42.67 28.00 -9.58
C LEU A 222 42.47 29.20 -10.53
N THR A 223 43.52 30.00 -10.73
CA THR A 223 43.47 31.22 -11.55
C THR A 223 43.89 30.93 -12.99
N ALA A 224 43.05 31.34 -13.95
CA ALA A 224 43.31 31.25 -15.39
C ALA A 224 44.12 32.46 -15.90
N ALA A 225 44.61 32.38 -17.15
CA ALA A 225 45.47 33.42 -17.74
C ALA A 225 44.79 34.80 -17.88
N ASP A 226 43.46 34.85 -18.05
CA ASP A 226 42.68 36.09 -18.09
C ASP A 226 42.39 36.71 -16.70
N GLY A 227 42.71 35.98 -15.62
CA GLY A 227 42.44 36.37 -14.24
C GLY A 227 41.09 35.90 -13.68
N SER A 228 40.30 35.14 -14.44
CA SER A 228 39.15 34.39 -13.90
C SER A 228 39.62 33.23 -13.01
N VAL A 229 38.76 32.78 -12.09
CA VAL A 229 39.13 31.87 -10.99
C VAL A 229 38.06 30.80 -10.79
N ILE A 230 38.48 29.54 -10.66
CA ILE A 230 37.68 28.50 -10.02
C ILE A 230 37.97 28.62 -8.51
N PRO A 231 37.01 29.03 -7.67
CA PRO A 231 37.26 29.24 -6.25
C PRO A 231 37.47 27.91 -5.52
N ALA A 232 38.13 27.96 -4.36
CA ALA A 232 38.16 26.83 -3.43
C ALA A 232 36.72 26.40 -3.05
N GLY A 233 36.42 25.10 -3.17
CA GLY A 233 35.07 24.54 -3.04
C GLY A 233 34.20 24.67 -4.31
N GLY A 234 34.71 25.26 -5.39
CA GLY A 234 34.05 25.31 -6.68
C GLY A 234 33.91 23.91 -7.28
N LEU A 235 32.68 23.55 -7.69
CA LEU A 235 32.33 22.27 -8.30
C LEU A 235 32.69 22.28 -9.80
N LEU A 236 33.40 21.26 -10.29
CA LEU A 236 33.77 21.12 -11.71
C LEU A 236 32.92 20.09 -12.46
N GLU A 237 32.54 19.01 -11.78
CA GLU A 237 31.79 17.90 -12.38
C GLU A 237 30.95 17.17 -11.34
N VAL A 238 29.84 16.57 -11.78
CA VAL A 238 29.07 15.57 -11.03
C VAL A 238 28.95 14.31 -11.86
N VAL A 239 29.31 13.17 -11.28
CA VAL A 239 29.27 11.86 -11.94
C VAL A 239 28.41 10.89 -11.13
N SER A 240 27.59 10.09 -11.82
CA SER A 240 26.86 8.98 -11.22
C SER A 240 27.70 7.71 -11.22
N VAL A 241 27.50 6.86 -10.22
CA VAL A 241 28.19 5.57 -10.11
C VAL A 241 27.64 4.56 -11.14
N SER A 242 28.54 3.79 -11.76
CA SER A 242 28.22 2.74 -12.74
C SER A 242 28.75 1.37 -12.31
N SER A 243 28.10 0.29 -12.75
CA SER A 243 28.55 -1.09 -12.52
C SER A 243 29.70 -1.49 -13.43
N VAL A 244 30.69 -2.23 -12.91
CA VAL A 244 31.84 -2.74 -13.67
C VAL A 244 31.66 -4.22 -14.02
N GLU A 245 32.09 -4.65 -15.21
CA GLU A 245 31.94 -6.05 -15.68
C GLU A 245 32.57 -7.11 -14.74
N SER A 246 33.57 -6.72 -13.95
CA SER A 246 34.25 -7.59 -12.97
C SER A 246 33.44 -7.85 -11.69
N GLY A 247 32.29 -7.18 -11.53
CA GLY A 247 31.67 -6.92 -10.23
C GLY A 247 32.30 -5.70 -9.55
N GLY A 248 31.51 -5.04 -8.70
CA GLY A 248 31.84 -3.75 -8.11
C GLY A 248 31.36 -2.56 -8.94
N TYR A 249 31.61 -1.36 -8.43
CA TYR A 249 31.12 -0.11 -9.00
C TYR A 249 32.23 0.93 -9.12
N SER A 250 32.12 1.85 -10.08
CA SER A 250 33.09 2.93 -10.27
C SER A 250 32.44 4.20 -10.82
N ALA A 251 33.15 5.32 -10.71
CA ALA A 251 32.86 6.52 -11.48
C ALA A 251 34.17 7.16 -11.96
N SER A 252 34.13 7.80 -13.14
CA SER A 252 35.28 8.45 -13.75
C SER A 252 34.87 9.86 -14.18
N PHE A 253 35.73 10.83 -13.90
CA PHE A 253 35.51 12.25 -14.22
C PHE A 253 36.09 12.56 -15.60
N ALA A 254 35.28 13.18 -16.48
CA ALA A 254 35.66 13.52 -17.85
C ALA A 254 36.16 14.95 -18.03
N SER A 255 36.13 15.78 -16.98
CA SER A 255 36.56 17.18 -17.02
C SER A 255 38.03 17.34 -17.36
N ASP A 256 38.32 18.25 -18.28
CA ASP A 256 39.68 18.56 -18.67
C ASP A 256 40.33 19.53 -17.67
N LEU A 257 40.94 18.97 -16.62
CA LEU A 257 41.43 19.73 -15.47
C LEU A 257 42.74 20.48 -15.76
N PRO A 258 42.92 21.72 -15.24
CA PRO A 258 44.23 22.34 -15.15
C PRO A 258 45.05 21.70 -14.01
N PHE A 259 46.36 21.90 -13.99
CA PHE A 259 47.19 21.47 -12.86
C PHE A 259 46.74 22.18 -11.58
N GLY A 260 46.59 21.42 -10.50
CA GLY A 260 46.00 21.92 -9.26
C GLY A 260 45.67 20.83 -8.25
N SER A 261 45.15 21.27 -7.10
CA SER A 261 44.65 20.39 -6.05
C SER A 261 43.12 20.40 -6.06
N TYR A 262 42.56 19.20 -6.00
CA TYR A 262 41.14 18.90 -6.06
C TYR A 262 40.75 17.95 -4.93
N TYR A 263 39.46 17.76 -4.74
CA TYR A 263 38.91 16.68 -3.94
C TYR A 263 37.64 16.14 -4.56
N VAL A 264 37.39 14.85 -4.30
CA VAL A 264 36.16 14.16 -4.65
C VAL A 264 35.34 13.97 -3.38
N LYS A 265 34.05 14.28 -3.43
CA LYS A 265 33.12 14.13 -2.30
C LYS A 265 31.80 13.50 -2.78
N GLU A 266 31.24 12.61 -1.98
CA GLU A 266 29.89 12.07 -2.22
C GLU A 266 28.84 13.18 -2.08
N ARG A 267 27.89 13.24 -3.01
CA ARG A 267 26.84 14.26 -3.06
C ARG A 267 25.45 13.72 -2.77
N THR A 268 25.18 12.53 -3.27
CA THR A 268 23.94 11.79 -3.02
C THR A 268 24.30 10.33 -2.80
N THR A 269 23.49 9.65 -2.00
CA THR A 269 23.55 8.20 -1.82
C THR A 269 22.11 7.67 -1.72
N ASN A 270 21.91 6.36 -1.83
CA ASN A 270 20.58 5.77 -1.69
C ASN A 270 20.06 5.94 -0.25
N GLY A 271 18.75 6.12 -0.09
CA GLY A 271 18.12 6.42 1.21
C GLY A 271 18.31 5.38 2.33
N ALA A 272 18.82 4.18 2.03
CA ALA A 272 19.19 3.17 3.02
C ALA A 272 20.57 3.38 3.66
N TYR A 273 21.38 4.31 3.14
CA TYR A 273 22.81 4.46 3.47
C TYR A 273 23.14 5.82 4.11
N ILE A 274 24.20 5.83 4.92
CA ILE A 274 24.80 7.05 5.47
C ILE A 274 25.57 7.76 4.35
N LEU A 275 25.17 9.00 4.03
CA LEU A 275 25.89 9.88 3.11
C LEU A 275 27.24 10.28 3.72
N SER A 276 28.34 10.03 3.00
CA SER A 276 29.68 10.34 3.48
C SER A 276 30.03 11.82 3.29
N ASP A 277 30.34 12.50 4.40
CA ASP A 277 30.90 13.85 4.37
C ASP A 277 32.41 13.89 4.02
N GLN A 278 33.06 12.72 3.84
CA GLN A 278 34.50 12.61 3.62
C GLN A 278 34.94 13.17 2.26
N GLU A 279 36.00 13.99 2.30
CA GLU A 279 36.65 14.55 1.11
C GLU A 279 37.92 13.74 0.78
N TYR A 280 37.98 13.20 -0.44
CA TYR A 280 39.10 12.41 -0.93
C TYR A 280 40.02 13.28 -1.80
N PRO A 281 41.26 13.57 -1.38
CA PRO A 281 42.14 14.48 -2.11
C PRO A 281 42.61 13.89 -3.44
N VAL A 282 42.69 14.74 -4.46
CA VAL A 282 43.15 14.45 -5.82
C VAL A 282 44.12 15.56 -6.22
N VAL A 283 45.34 15.23 -6.62
CA VAL A 283 46.35 16.24 -7.01
C VAL A 283 46.81 15.96 -8.43
N PHE A 284 46.53 16.89 -9.35
CA PHE A 284 47.03 16.83 -10.71
C PHE A 284 48.24 17.74 -10.86
N GLU A 285 49.42 17.13 -10.95
CA GLU A 285 50.71 17.79 -11.14
C GLU A 285 51.45 17.26 -12.38
N TYR A 286 52.50 17.96 -12.80
CA TYR A 286 53.26 17.62 -14.00
C TYR A 286 54.05 16.31 -13.83
N ALA A 287 53.64 15.27 -14.56
CA ALA A 287 54.22 13.92 -14.46
C ALA A 287 55.48 13.70 -15.33
N GLY A 288 56.02 14.78 -15.92
CA GLY A 288 57.15 14.72 -16.85
C GLY A 288 56.72 14.48 -18.30
N GLN A 289 57.50 15.01 -19.24
CA GLN A 289 57.13 15.17 -20.66
C GLN A 289 56.78 13.88 -21.42
N GLU A 290 57.09 12.69 -20.89
CA GLU A 290 56.77 11.40 -21.51
C GLU A 290 55.34 10.91 -21.16
N THR A 291 54.65 11.59 -20.24
CA THR A 291 53.32 11.21 -19.76
C THR A 291 52.23 12.09 -20.37
N ALA A 292 51.43 11.53 -21.28
CA ALA A 292 50.31 12.25 -21.91
C ALA A 292 49.03 12.28 -21.05
N LEU A 293 48.74 11.17 -20.35
CA LEU A 293 47.59 11.02 -19.48
C LEU A 293 48.06 10.57 -18.09
N VAL A 294 47.79 11.37 -17.07
CA VAL A 294 48.01 11.02 -15.67
C VAL A 294 46.76 10.30 -15.16
N GLN A 295 46.90 9.05 -14.72
CA GLN A 295 45.79 8.32 -14.08
C GLN A 295 45.86 8.50 -12.57
N ILE A 296 44.79 9.00 -11.97
CA ILE A 296 44.65 9.17 -10.52
C ILE A 296 43.51 8.29 -10.04
N LEU A 297 43.85 7.34 -9.16
CA LEU A 297 42.86 6.56 -8.43
C LEU A 297 42.53 7.29 -7.12
N VAL A 298 41.26 7.67 -6.97
CA VAL A 298 40.74 8.26 -5.73
C VAL A 298 40.90 7.26 -4.58
N ASN A 299 41.17 7.75 -3.38
CA ASN A 299 41.34 6.91 -2.17
C ASN A 299 42.43 5.83 -2.33
N GLU A 300 43.52 6.14 -3.02
CA GLU A 300 44.64 5.21 -3.34
C GLU A 300 44.21 3.96 -4.15
N GLY A 301 43.01 3.96 -4.73
CA GLY A 301 42.41 2.82 -5.43
C GLY A 301 41.59 1.89 -4.52
N GLU A 302 41.52 2.15 -3.22
CA GLU A 302 40.61 1.44 -2.31
C GLU A 302 39.18 1.95 -2.47
N ALA A 303 38.20 1.05 -2.40
CA ALA A 303 36.81 1.40 -2.67
C ALA A 303 36.22 2.32 -1.59
N VAL A 304 35.55 3.40 -2.01
CA VAL A 304 34.76 4.27 -1.13
C VAL A 304 33.50 3.51 -0.71
N SER A 305 33.35 3.18 0.58
CA SER A 305 32.18 2.47 1.14
C SER A 305 31.09 3.43 1.62
N ASN A 306 29.82 3.01 1.56
CA ASN A 306 28.79 3.54 2.47
C ASN A 306 28.42 2.46 3.49
N GLU A 307 28.09 2.90 4.69
CA GLU A 307 27.51 2.10 5.77
C GLU A 307 25.97 2.23 5.70
N LEU A 308 25.25 1.17 6.06
CA LEU A 308 23.78 1.18 6.14
C LEU A 308 23.33 2.00 7.35
N LEU A 309 22.25 2.76 7.21
CA LEU A 309 21.57 3.37 8.37
C LEU A 309 21.06 2.23 9.27
N ARG A 310 21.38 2.26 10.57
CA ARG A 310 20.90 1.24 11.52
C ARG A 310 20.28 1.89 12.75
N GLY A 311 19.23 1.26 13.28
CA GLY A 311 18.56 1.66 14.51
C GLY A 311 18.38 0.50 15.47
N ARG A 312 17.57 0.72 16.51
CA ARG A 312 17.14 -0.32 17.45
C ARG A 312 15.67 -0.17 17.83
N VAL A 313 15.06 -1.31 18.13
CA VAL A 313 13.69 -1.41 18.66
C VAL A 313 13.77 -2.02 20.05
N ASP A 314 13.53 -1.21 21.07
CA ASP A 314 13.38 -1.68 22.44
C ASP A 314 11.89 -1.85 22.75
N GLY A 315 11.54 -2.81 23.60
CA GLY A 315 10.14 -3.01 23.96
C GLY A 315 9.94 -3.55 25.37
N VAL A 316 8.74 -3.34 25.88
CA VAL A 316 8.28 -3.88 27.17
C VAL A 316 7.04 -4.76 26.97
N LYS A 317 7.13 -5.99 27.45
CA LYS A 317 6.04 -6.95 27.51
C LYS A 317 5.30 -6.80 28.83
N VAL A 318 3.99 -6.58 28.72
CA VAL A 318 3.07 -6.50 29.86
C VAL A 318 1.85 -7.39 29.64
N GLY A 319 1.05 -7.58 30.69
CA GLY A 319 -0.29 -8.14 30.58
C GLY A 319 -1.11 -7.90 31.83
N GLU A 320 -2.41 -8.21 31.72
CA GLU A 320 -3.38 -8.02 32.79
C GLU A 320 -2.96 -8.73 34.08
N ASN A 321 -3.05 -8.02 35.21
CA ASN A 321 -2.74 -8.62 36.51
C ASN A 321 -3.80 -9.68 36.92
N PRO A 322 -3.41 -10.94 37.24
CA PRO A 322 -4.32 -11.99 37.69
C PRO A 322 -5.14 -11.65 38.95
N GLU A 323 -4.60 -10.80 39.84
CA GLU A 323 -5.28 -10.33 41.06
C GLU A 323 -6.14 -9.07 40.81
N GLY A 324 -6.08 -8.51 39.60
CA GLY A 324 -6.65 -7.22 39.21
C GLY A 324 -5.80 -6.03 39.65
N GLY A 325 -5.85 -4.94 38.88
CA GLY A 325 -5.07 -3.73 39.14
C GLY A 325 -4.39 -3.20 37.86
N GLU A 326 -3.23 -2.57 38.04
CA GLU A 326 -2.34 -2.17 36.94
C GLU A 326 -1.63 -3.40 36.33
N ASP A 327 -1.29 -3.33 35.04
CA ASP A 327 -0.61 -4.39 34.31
C ASP A 327 0.72 -4.79 34.96
N VAL A 328 1.06 -6.08 34.86
CA VAL A 328 2.34 -6.63 35.30
C VAL A 328 3.27 -6.85 34.11
N THR A 329 4.57 -6.66 34.32
CA THR A 329 5.60 -6.98 33.32
C THR A 329 5.76 -8.49 33.18
N LEU A 330 5.77 -9.00 31.95
CA LEU A 330 5.79 -10.44 31.67
C LEU A 330 7.15 -10.90 31.13
N ALA A 331 7.70 -11.93 31.74
CA ALA A 331 8.96 -12.55 31.34
C ALA A 331 8.71 -13.88 30.61
N GLY A 332 9.60 -14.26 29.69
CA GLY A 332 9.56 -15.55 28.99
C GLY A 332 8.69 -15.60 27.73
N ALA A 333 8.02 -14.50 27.36
CA ALA A 333 7.42 -14.34 26.04
C ALA A 333 8.49 -14.32 24.94
N LEU A 334 8.25 -14.98 23.82
CA LEU A 334 9.13 -14.99 22.64
C LEU A 334 8.64 -13.92 21.65
N MET A 335 9.49 -12.95 21.38
CA MET A 335 9.30 -11.89 20.38
C MET A 335 10.07 -12.23 19.10
N GLY A 336 9.51 -11.91 17.95
CA GLY A 336 10.21 -11.98 16.65
C GLY A 336 10.16 -10.66 15.90
N LEU A 337 11.22 -10.40 15.12
CA LEU A 337 11.31 -9.34 14.12
C LEU A 337 11.17 -9.98 12.72
N PHE A 338 10.31 -9.39 11.89
CA PHE A 338 9.86 -9.97 10.62
C PHE A 338 9.90 -8.97 9.47
N ARG A 339 9.93 -9.49 8.25
CA ARG A 339 9.73 -8.71 7.01
C ARG A 339 8.26 -8.31 6.87
N PRO A 340 7.95 -7.18 6.20
CA PRO A 340 6.57 -6.68 6.11
C PRO A 340 5.65 -7.53 5.22
N ASP A 341 6.20 -8.43 4.42
CA ASP A 341 5.53 -9.44 3.59
C ASP A 341 5.38 -10.82 4.28
N THR A 342 5.71 -10.92 5.57
CA THR A 342 5.60 -12.18 6.32
C THR A 342 4.13 -12.54 6.59
N GLU A 343 3.65 -13.64 6.00
CA GLU A 343 2.30 -14.17 6.24
C GLU A 343 2.22 -15.00 7.54
N GLU A 344 3.22 -15.86 7.80
CA GLU A 344 3.28 -16.75 8.96
C GLU A 344 4.38 -16.34 9.95
N PHE A 345 3.96 -15.89 11.14
CA PHE A 345 4.86 -15.37 12.17
C PHE A 345 5.35 -16.48 13.11
N THR A 346 6.38 -17.20 12.68
CA THR A 346 7.00 -18.31 13.44
C THR A 346 8.44 -17.99 13.82
N GLU A 347 9.04 -18.78 14.72
CA GLU A 347 10.47 -18.68 15.03
C GLU A 347 11.37 -18.98 13.80
N GLU A 348 10.91 -19.83 12.88
CA GLU A 348 11.65 -20.16 11.64
C GLU A 348 11.62 -19.03 10.61
N ASN A 349 10.53 -18.25 10.56
CA ASN A 349 10.37 -17.12 9.64
C ASN A 349 10.87 -15.77 10.21
N ALA A 350 11.26 -15.73 11.49
CA ALA A 350 11.77 -14.54 12.14
C ALA A 350 13.21 -14.23 11.67
N LEU A 351 13.48 -12.97 11.34
CA LEU A 351 14.83 -12.48 11.04
C LEU A 351 15.71 -12.50 12.30
N LEU A 352 15.10 -12.12 13.43
CA LEU A 352 15.70 -12.13 14.76
C LEU A 352 14.62 -12.50 15.78
N THR A 353 15.01 -13.13 16.88
CA THR A 353 14.12 -13.39 18.03
C THR A 353 14.73 -12.89 19.34
N ALA A 354 13.87 -12.54 20.29
CA ALA A 354 14.24 -12.09 21.63
C ALA A 354 13.28 -12.66 22.67
N ILE A 355 13.80 -13.12 23.81
CA ILE A 355 13.00 -13.58 24.94
C ILE A 355 12.95 -12.47 25.99
N THR A 356 11.74 -12.15 26.45
CA THR A 356 11.49 -11.07 27.41
C THR A 356 12.12 -11.33 28.78
N GLY A 357 12.81 -10.30 29.30
CA GLY A 357 13.49 -10.29 30.59
C GLY A 357 12.54 -10.27 31.79
N LYS A 358 13.11 -10.30 33.01
CA LYS A 358 12.34 -10.32 34.27
C LYS A 358 11.51 -9.06 34.53
N ASP A 359 11.87 -7.97 33.89
CA ASP A 359 11.20 -6.67 33.86
C ASP A 359 10.35 -6.49 32.58
N GLY A 360 10.13 -7.56 31.82
CA GLY A 360 9.43 -7.56 30.54
C GLY A 360 10.21 -6.96 29.37
N SER A 361 11.47 -6.52 29.57
CA SER A 361 12.25 -5.88 28.51
C SER A 361 12.68 -6.86 27.41
N PHE A 362 12.73 -6.38 26.17
CA PHE A 362 13.37 -7.03 25.02
C PHE A 362 13.94 -5.97 24.07
N SER A 363 14.92 -6.32 23.25
CA SER A 363 15.49 -5.40 22.26
C SER A 363 15.90 -6.12 20.97
N PHE A 364 15.86 -5.38 19.87
CA PHE A 364 16.38 -5.73 18.56
C PHE A 364 17.36 -4.63 18.13
N GLU A 365 18.66 -4.95 18.11
CA GLU A 365 19.75 -3.99 17.85
C GLU A 365 20.29 -4.11 16.41
N ASN A 366 20.89 -3.02 15.90
CA ASN A 366 21.53 -2.94 14.58
C ASN A 366 20.59 -3.21 13.39
N ILE A 367 19.30 -2.89 13.57
CA ILE A 367 18.26 -3.13 12.57
C ILE A 367 18.40 -2.12 11.44
N PRO A 368 18.63 -2.55 10.19
CA PRO A 368 18.93 -1.62 9.11
C PRO A 368 17.67 -0.86 8.64
N TYR A 369 17.90 0.15 7.81
CA TYR A 369 16.86 0.94 7.15
C TYR A 369 15.73 0.08 6.58
N GLY A 370 14.50 0.53 6.78
CA GLY A 370 13.32 -0.10 6.21
C GLY A 370 12.16 -0.24 7.18
N HIS A 371 11.12 -0.92 6.70
CA HIS A 371 9.93 -1.26 7.45
C HIS A 371 9.99 -2.72 7.92
N TRP A 372 9.82 -2.93 9.22
CA TRP A 372 9.84 -4.24 9.86
C TRP A 372 8.59 -4.42 10.73
N ILE A 373 8.28 -5.67 11.07
CA ILE A 373 7.18 -6.01 11.99
C ILE A 373 7.76 -6.70 13.21
N VAL A 374 7.48 -6.19 14.41
CA VAL A 374 7.69 -6.93 15.67
C VAL A 374 6.38 -7.58 16.09
N LYS A 375 6.44 -8.86 16.47
CA LYS A 375 5.27 -9.64 16.92
C LYS A 375 5.65 -10.63 18.02
N GLU A 376 4.72 -10.90 18.93
CA GLU A 376 4.85 -12.03 19.86
C GLU A 376 4.57 -13.35 19.11
N ILE A 377 5.48 -14.31 19.26
CA ILE A 377 5.38 -15.67 18.71
C ILE A 377 4.76 -16.62 19.75
N SER A 378 5.13 -16.45 21.02
CA SER A 378 4.53 -17.20 22.14
C SER A 378 4.44 -16.35 23.42
N ALA A 379 3.35 -16.54 24.14
CA ALA A 379 3.06 -15.91 25.42
C ALA A 379 3.51 -16.79 26.61
N PRO A 380 3.74 -16.20 27.79
CA PRO A 380 3.93 -16.95 29.03
C PRO A 380 2.64 -17.64 29.49
N ASP A 381 2.79 -18.63 30.37
CA ASP A 381 1.66 -19.33 30.99
C ASP A 381 0.60 -18.37 31.56
N LEU A 382 -0.67 -18.76 31.46
CA LEU A 382 -1.88 -17.99 31.81
C LEU A 382 -2.30 -16.88 30.84
N TYR A 383 -1.48 -16.51 29.84
CA TYR A 383 -1.77 -15.42 28.90
C TYR A 383 -2.03 -15.90 27.47
N THR A 384 -2.88 -15.18 26.75
CA THR A 384 -3.03 -15.34 25.30
C THR A 384 -1.86 -14.70 24.56
N VAL A 385 -1.55 -15.21 23.36
CA VAL A 385 -0.58 -14.55 22.46
C VAL A 385 -1.20 -13.27 21.91
N SER A 386 -0.47 -12.16 21.99
CA SER A 386 -0.91 -10.87 21.46
C SER A 386 -1.15 -10.96 19.95
N PRO A 387 -2.36 -10.64 19.44
CA PRO A 387 -2.61 -10.60 18.00
C PRO A 387 -1.96 -9.37 17.33
N GLN A 388 -1.48 -8.41 18.13
CA GLN A 388 -0.95 -7.12 17.66
C GLN A 388 0.32 -7.28 16.84
N GLN A 389 0.43 -6.51 15.76
CA GLN A 389 1.63 -6.38 14.95
C GLN A 389 2.18 -4.96 15.15
N HIS A 390 3.43 -4.85 15.56
CA HIS A 390 4.09 -3.57 15.77
C HIS A 390 4.92 -3.23 14.53
N HIS A 391 4.35 -2.42 13.65
CA HIS A 391 5.02 -1.89 12.47
C HIS A 391 6.04 -0.83 12.90
N VAL A 392 7.32 -1.05 12.59
CA VAL A 392 8.43 -0.19 12.98
C VAL A 392 9.23 0.21 11.74
N TYR A 393 9.61 1.48 11.65
CA TYR A 393 10.31 2.02 10.48
C TYR A 393 11.61 2.70 10.89
N ILE A 394 12.74 2.13 10.45
CA ILE A 394 14.07 2.71 10.60
C ILE A 394 14.33 3.60 9.39
N GLY A 395 14.33 4.91 9.60
CA GLY A 395 14.55 5.95 8.60
C GLY A 395 15.71 6.90 8.89
N ALA A 396 16.38 6.75 10.03
CA ALA A 396 17.56 7.53 10.41
C ALA A 396 18.58 6.67 11.17
N ASP A 397 19.86 7.03 11.08
CA ASP A 397 20.91 6.33 11.82
C ASP A 397 20.80 6.56 13.34
N GLY A 398 21.09 5.52 14.11
CA GLY A 398 20.94 5.50 15.56
C GLY A 398 19.49 5.61 16.05
N GLN A 399 18.48 5.53 15.16
CA GLN A 399 17.07 5.70 15.53
C GLN A 399 16.66 4.69 16.61
N HIS A 400 16.01 5.19 17.66
CA HIS A 400 15.47 4.38 18.74
C HIS A 400 13.94 4.39 18.69
N ILE A 401 13.34 3.20 18.63
CA ILE A 401 11.88 3.00 18.67
C ILE A 401 11.55 2.21 19.94
N GLU A 402 10.60 2.72 20.73
CA GLU A 402 10.07 2.03 21.92
C GLU A 402 8.67 1.47 21.60
N ILE A 403 8.40 0.21 21.96
CA ILE A 403 7.09 -0.44 21.82
C ILE A 403 6.61 -1.09 23.12
N ARG A 404 5.29 -1.10 23.33
CA ARG A 404 4.62 -1.81 24.44
C ARG A 404 3.76 -2.90 23.85
N VAL A 405 3.93 -4.14 24.31
CA VAL A 405 3.23 -5.32 23.81
C VAL A 405 2.40 -5.92 24.93
N GLU A 406 1.09 -6.00 24.76
CA GLU A 406 0.12 -6.33 25.82
C GLU A 406 -0.53 -7.69 25.59
N ASN A 407 -0.66 -8.50 26.65
CA ASN A 407 -1.41 -9.78 26.62
C ASN A 407 -2.59 -9.76 27.60
N THR A 408 -3.66 -10.45 27.20
CA THR A 408 -4.83 -10.68 28.04
C THR A 408 -4.71 -12.02 28.76
N LEU A 409 -5.37 -12.17 29.91
CA LEU A 409 -5.43 -13.45 30.61
C LEU A 409 -6.36 -14.42 29.89
N ILE A 410 -5.96 -15.69 29.80
CA ILE A 410 -6.83 -16.77 29.32
C ILE A 410 -8.00 -16.94 30.31
N ARG A 411 -9.22 -16.78 29.80
CA ARG A 411 -10.46 -16.91 30.58
C ARG A 411 -11.40 -17.91 29.95
N GLY A 412 -12.09 -18.67 30.80
CA GLY A 412 -13.12 -19.62 30.40
C GLY A 412 -14.33 -19.55 31.29
N SER A 413 -15.20 -20.54 31.10
CA SER A 413 -16.41 -20.76 31.86
C SER A 413 -16.62 -22.25 32.07
N VAL A 414 -17.46 -22.58 33.05
CA VAL A 414 -17.92 -23.95 33.28
C VAL A 414 -19.44 -24.00 33.27
N GLN A 415 -19.98 -25.04 32.66
CA GLN A 415 -21.41 -25.33 32.57
C GLN A 415 -21.71 -26.71 33.16
N VAL A 416 -22.78 -26.76 33.96
CA VAL A 416 -23.37 -28.00 34.47
C VAL A 416 -24.84 -28.03 34.10
N THR A 417 -25.23 -29.04 33.35
CA THR A 417 -26.64 -29.30 33.01
C THR A 417 -27.20 -30.32 34.00
N LYS A 418 -27.92 -29.86 35.02
CA LYS A 418 -28.52 -30.68 36.07
C LYS A 418 -29.75 -31.44 35.56
N THR A 419 -29.69 -32.75 35.63
CA THR A 419 -30.72 -33.67 35.18
C THR A 419 -31.09 -34.70 36.25
N GLU A 420 -32.16 -35.43 36.00
CA GLU A 420 -32.51 -36.66 36.70
C GLU A 420 -31.78 -37.87 36.09
N ALA A 421 -31.33 -38.80 36.95
CA ALA A 421 -30.86 -40.10 36.51
C ALA A 421 -32.02 -40.94 35.96
N VAL A 422 -31.89 -41.37 34.70
CA VAL A 422 -32.90 -42.17 33.99
C VAL A 422 -32.30 -43.54 33.66
N GLU A 423 -32.77 -44.59 34.33
CA GLU A 423 -32.59 -45.96 33.82
C GLU A 423 -33.28 -46.07 32.45
N GLU A 424 -32.67 -46.79 31.48
CA GLU A 424 -33.03 -46.75 30.05
C GLU A 424 -34.54 -46.64 29.74
N PRO A 425 -34.95 -45.79 28.78
CA PRO A 425 -36.35 -45.71 28.38
C PRO A 425 -36.82 -47.07 27.83
N SER A 426 -37.97 -47.51 28.36
CA SER A 426 -38.64 -48.73 27.92
C SER A 426 -38.87 -48.71 26.40
N PRO A 427 -38.83 -49.84 25.68
CA PRO A 427 -38.74 -49.87 24.20
C PRO A 427 -39.85 -49.14 23.42
N VAL A 428 -40.92 -48.72 24.10
CA VAL A 428 -42.09 -48.02 23.53
C VAL A 428 -41.76 -46.56 23.14
N GLU A 429 -40.75 -45.93 23.73
CA GLU A 429 -40.43 -44.51 23.46
C GLU A 429 -39.44 -44.29 22.29
N LYS A 430 -38.98 -45.36 21.63
CA LYS A 430 -37.89 -45.31 20.64
C LYS A 430 -38.31 -44.94 19.20
N GLU A 431 -39.61 -44.77 18.89
CA GLU A 431 -40.07 -44.54 17.49
C GLU A 431 -40.37 -43.08 17.11
N ASP A 432 -40.65 -42.16 18.05
CA ASP A 432 -41.05 -40.78 17.74
C ASP A 432 -40.22 -39.71 18.49
N LYS A 433 -38.97 -39.49 18.05
CA LYS A 433 -38.22 -38.21 18.11
C LYS A 433 -36.85 -38.32 17.46
N LYS A 434 -36.45 -37.31 16.69
CA LYS A 434 -35.12 -37.23 16.05
C LYS A 434 -34.03 -36.63 16.96
N ASP A 435 -34.41 -36.03 18.08
CA ASP A 435 -33.51 -35.32 18.98
C ASP A 435 -33.17 -36.18 20.20
N LYS A 436 -31.88 -36.53 20.32
CA LYS A 436 -31.35 -37.39 21.38
C LYS A 436 -31.53 -36.84 22.81
N ASN A 437 -31.90 -35.57 22.98
CA ASN A 437 -31.98 -34.94 24.30
C ASN A 437 -33.44 -34.78 24.80
N SER A 438 -34.45 -35.18 24.02
CA SER A 438 -35.88 -34.93 24.35
C SER A 438 -36.46 -35.82 25.47
N PHE A 439 -35.62 -36.62 26.15
CA PHE A 439 -35.98 -37.43 27.31
C PHE A 439 -35.37 -36.94 28.64
N LEU A 440 -34.45 -35.97 28.62
CA LEU A 440 -33.80 -35.47 29.84
C LEU A 440 -34.76 -34.57 30.64
N ARG A 441 -35.04 -34.95 31.89
CA ARG A 441 -35.77 -34.09 32.86
C ARG A 441 -34.75 -33.21 33.57
N PHE A 442 -34.67 -31.94 33.17
CA PHE A 442 -33.85 -30.93 33.85
C PHE A 442 -34.37 -30.66 35.27
N LEU A 443 -33.47 -30.42 36.22
CA LEU A 443 -33.80 -30.25 37.65
C LEU A 443 -33.28 -28.92 38.20
N SER A 444 -34.21 -28.03 38.58
CA SER A 444 -33.89 -26.76 39.23
C SER A 444 -33.57 -26.87 40.72
N GLY A 445 -32.85 -25.88 41.25
CA GLY A 445 -32.65 -25.69 42.69
C GLY A 445 -31.51 -26.50 43.30
N ALA A 446 -30.68 -27.14 42.46
CA ALA A 446 -29.36 -27.64 42.84
C ALA A 446 -28.43 -26.47 43.18
N VAL A 447 -27.41 -26.72 44.01
CA VAL A 447 -26.31 -25.78 44.26
C VAL A 447 -24.99 -26.51 44.07
N PHE A 448 -24.14 -25.94 43.24
CA PHE A 448 -22.80 -26.42 42.96
C PHE A 448 -21.77 -25.46 43.52
N ASP A 449 -20.90 -25.97 44.36
CA ASP A 449 -19.74 -25.26 44.89
C ASP A 449 -18.56 -25.43 43.91
N LEU A 450 -17.82 -24.35 43.68
CA LEU A 450 -16.66 -24.31 42.80
C LEU A 450 -15.38 -24.06 43.62
N TYR A 451 -14.39 -24.91 43.41
CA TYR A 451 -13.09 -24.89 44.08
C TYR A 451 -11.96 -24.76 43.04
N ALA A 452 -10.86 -24.08 43.39
CA ALA A 452 -9.64 -24.05 42.59
C ALA A 452 -8.67 -25.14 43.07
N ASP A 453 -8.13 -25.93 42.13
CA ASP A 453 -7.05 -26.89 42.39
C ASP A 453 -5.78 -26.08 42.70
N SER A 454 -5.53 -25.89 43.99
CA SER A 454 -4.55 -24.91 44.46
C SER A 454 -3.11 -25.46 44.50
N ASN A 455 -2.95 -26.76 44.31
CA ASN A 455 -1.66 -27.46 44.35
C ASN A 455 -1.34 -28.20 43.02
N ALA A 456 -2.25 -28.15 42.04
CA ALA A 456 -2.18 -28.78 40.72
C ALA A 456 -2.07 -30.32 40.75
N ASN A 457 -2.63 -30.98 41.77
CA ASN A 457 -2.60 -32.45 41.91
C ASN A 457 -3.76 -33.18 41.20
N GLN A 458 -4.81 -32.47 40.76
CA GLN A 458 -6.05 -33.02 40.19
C GLN A 458 -6.86 -33.93 41.15
N GLU A 459 -6.57 -33.91 42.45
CA GLU A 459 -7.27 -34.63 43.52
C GLU A 459 -7.88 -33.63 44.52
N TYR A 460 -9.21 -33.62 44.68
CA TYR A 460 -9.90 -32.66 45.54
C TYR A 460 -9.48 -32.80 47.02
N ASP A 461 -8.82 -31.77 47.54
CA ASP A 461 -8.36 -31.68 48.92
C ASP A 461 -9.34 -30.84 49.78
N PRO A 462 -9.55 -31.16 51.07
CA PRO A 462 -10.38 -30.34 51.96
C PRO A 462 -9.90 -28.90 52.16
N ASP A 463 -8.63 -28.64 51.86
CA ASP A 463 -7.98 -27.33 51.96
C ASP A 463 -8.04 -26.52 50.64
N ASP A 464 -8.58 -27.08 49.54
CA ASP A 464 -8.76 -26.37 48.27
C ASP A 464 -9.66 -25.14 48.44
N GLN A 465 -9.26 -24.03 47.81
CA GLN A 465 -9.97 -22.77 47.97
C GLN A 465 -11.32 -22.81 47.24
N LYS A 466 -12.42 -22.70 48.00
CA LYS A 466 -13.74 -22.40 47.42
C LYS A 466 -13.73 -20.98 46.85
N ILE A 467 -13.81 -20.88 45.53
CA ILE A 467 -13.83 -19.60 44.80
C ILE A 467 -15.25 -19.09 44.52
N GLY A 468 -16.26 -19.96 44.56
CA GLY A 468 -17.65 -19.53 44.35
C GLY A 468 -18.68 -20.64 44.35
N THR A 469 -19.81 -20.35 43.71
CA THR A 469 -20.91 -21.28 43.42
C THR A 469 -21.45 -21.01 42.03
N LEU A 470 -21.83 -22.04 41.27
CA LEU A 470 -22.43 -21.82 39.95
C LEU A 470 -23.82 -21.17 40.09
N LYS A 471 -24.13 -20.27 39.16
CA LYS A 471 -25.40 -19.57 39.04
C LYS A 471 -26.36 -20.39 38.18
N GLU A 472 -27.56 -20.68 38.66
CA GLU A 472 -28.63 -21.22 37.82
C GLU A 472 -29.12 -20.11 36.87
N THR A 473 -29.00 -20.32 35.55
CA THR A 473 -29.35 -19.35 34.49
C THR A 473 -30.68 -19.68 33.80
N ASP A 474 -30.98 -20.96 33.67
CA ASP A 474 -32.29 -21.51 33.28
C ASP A 474 -32.51 -22.82 34.06
N ALA A 475 -33.69 -23.44 33.96
CA ALA A 475 -34.06 -24.59 34.77
C ALA A 475 -33.09 -25.76 34.63
N GLY A 476 -32.31 -26.03 35.68
CA GLY A 476 -31.26 -27.05 35.68
C GLY A 476 -30.05 -26.71 34.79
N TYR A 477 -29.85 -25.45 34.41
CA TYR A 477 -28.65 -24.97 33.72
C TYR A 477 -27.86 -24.08 34.66
N HIS A 478 -26.65 -24.53 35.04
CA HIS A 478 -25.80 -23.84 36.00
C HIS A 478 -24.47 -23.43 35.33
N THR A 479 -24.04 -22.18 35.51
CA THR A 479 -22.76 -21.68 34.95
C THR A 479 -21.91 -20.92 35.97
N ALA A 480 -20.59 -20.89 35.73
CA ALA A 480 -19.70 -19.88 36.26
C ALA A 480 -18.78 -19.37 35.12
N GLU A 481 -18.55 -18.06 35.08
CA GLU A 481 -17.87 -17.35 33.99
C GLU A 481 -16.62 -16.64 34.52
N ASN A 482 -15.72 -16.22 33.62
CA ASN A 482 -14.46 -15.53 33.93
C ASN A 482 -13.50 -16.33 34.84
N LEU A 483 -13.46 -17.64 34.68
CA LEU A 483 -12.48 -18.51 35.33
C LEU A 483 -11.14 -18.37 34.59
N LEU A 484 -10.06 -18.04 35.29
CA LEU A 484 -8.72 -17.97 34.69
C LEU A 484 -8.25 -19.37 34.25
N ALA A 485 -7.25 -19.45 33.37
CA ALA A 485 -6.57 -20.72 33.09
C ALA A 485 -6.09 -21.40 34.39
N GLY A 486 -6.35 -22.70 34.52
CA GLY A 486 -6.09 -23.46 35.75
C GLY A 486 -6.99 -24.69 35.92
N GLY A 487 -6.71 -25.46 36.97
CA GLY A 487 -7.51 -26.61 37.41
C GLY A 487 -8.56 -26.23 38.45
N TYR A 488 -9.71 -26.90 38.41
CA TYR A 488 -10.88 -26.59 39.24
C TYR A 488 -11.68 -27.86 39.57
N PHE A 489 -12.47 -27.80 40.64
CA PHE A 489 -13.42 -28.86 41.00
C PHE A 489 -14.84 -28.32 41.17
N ILE A 490 -15.81 -29.05 40.63
CA ILE A 490 -17.25 -28.87 40.92
C ILE A 490 -17.71 -29.92 41.93
N LYS A 491 -18.50 -29.50 42.91
CA LYS A 491 -19.11 -30.38 43.91
C LYS A 491 -20.55 -29.98 44.18
N GLU A 492 -21.49 -30.93 44.18
CA GLU A 492 -22.87 -30.63 44.56
C GLU A 492 -22.95 -30.40 46.08
N SER A 493 -23.27 -29.17 46.50
CA SER A 493 -23.47 -28.83 47.91
C SER A 493 -24.93 -28.93 48.35
N LYS A 494 -25.86 -28.98 47.39
CA LYS A 494 -27.29 -29.23 47.63
C LYS A 494 -27.96 -29.83 46.40
N ALA A 495 -28.61 -30.98 46.56
CA ALA A 495 -29.47 -31.59 45.55
C ALA A 495 -30.80 -30.82 45.33
N PRO A 496 -31.43 -30.98 44.15
CA PRO A 496 -32.84 -30.65 43.93
C PRO A 496 -33.78 -31.35 44.92
N GLU A 497 -34.92 -30.72 45.22
CA GLU A 497 -35.90 -31.31 46.15
C GLU A 497 -36.48 -32.62 45.61
N GLY A 498 -36.45 -33.68 46.42
CA GLY A 498 -36.89 -35.03 46.03
C GLY A 498 -35.79 -35.92 45.43
N TYR A 499 -34.54 -35.46 45.39
CA TYR A 499 -33.39 -36.19 44.84
C TYR A 499 -32.28 -36.44 45.87
N GLN A 500 -31.54 -37.53 45.67
CA GLN A 500 -30.35 -37.87 46.46
C GLN A 500 -29.17 -36.99 46.05
N PRO A 501 -28.35 -36.46 46.97
CA PRO A 501 -27.18 -35.67 46.64
C PRO A 501 -25.98 -36.50 46.19
N ASP A 502 -25.20 -35.95 45.27
CA ASP A 502 -23.87 -36.47 44.92
C ASP A 502 -22.81 -35.88 45.85
N SER A 503 -22.01 -36.74 46.51
CA SER A 503 -20.95 -36.32 47.43
C SER A 503 -19.58 -36.09 46.76
N ASN A 504 -19.43 -36.49 45.50
CA ASN A 504 -18.16 -36.47 44.78
C ASN A 504 -17.79 -35.06 44.30
N ALA A 505 -16.50 -34.86 44.02
CA ALA A 505 -15.98 -33.68 43.37
C ALA A 505 -15.44 -34.07 41.98
N TYR A 506 -15.68 -33.21 40.99
CA TYR A 506 -15.39 -33.48 39.58
C TYR A 506 -14.40 -32.43 39.06
N TYR A 507 -13.21 -32.89 38.65
CA TYR A 507 -12.14 -32.06 38.12
C TYR A 507 -12.47 -31.58 36.70
N PHE A 508 -12.12 -30.33 36.41
CA PHE A 508 -12.02 -29.78 35.05
C PHE A 508 -10.91 -28.73 35.00
N SER A 509 -10.49 -28.34 33.81
CA SER A 509 -9.49 -27.28 33.63
C SER A 509 -9.87 -26.32 32.50
N ILE A 510 -9.50 -25.05 32.69
CA ILE A 510 -9.49 -24.03 31.63
C ILE A 510 -8.06 -23.95 31.10
N THR A 511 -7.89 -24.17 29.78
CA THR A 511 -6.61 -24.15 29.06
C THR A 511 -6.64 -23.28 27.81
N GLU A 512 -7.82 -22.97 27.27
CA GLU A 512 -8.01 -22.12 26.10
C GLU A 512 -8.91 -20.92 26.42
N ASP A 513 -8.69 -19.79 25.74
CA ASP A 513 -9.50 -18.59 25.94
C ASP A 513 -10.89 -18.75 25.31
N GLY A 514 -11.92 -18.32 26.04
CA GLY A 514 -13.33 -18.58 25.72
C GLY A 514 -13.79 -20.02 25.94
N GLN A 515 -12.97 -20.92 26.49
CA GLN A 515 -13.33 -22.33 26.70
C GLN A 515 -14.56 -22.47 27.61
N VAL A 516 -15.52 -23.31 27.18
CA VAL A 516 -16.65 -23.75 28.02
C VAL A 516 -16.42 -25.20 28.44
N ALA A 517 -15.98 -25.40 29.68
CA ALA A 517 -15.89 -26.73 30.27
C ALA A 517 -17.30 -27.25 30.61
N VAL A 518 -17.63 -28.48 30.22
CA VAL A 518 -18.90 -29.13 30.58
C VAL A 518 -18.59 -30.25 31.57
N VAL A 519 -19.24 -30.25 32.73
CA VAL A 519 -19.00 -31.23 33.80
C VAL A 519 -20.24 -32.09 34.02
N GLU A 520 -20.04 -33.40 33.96
CA GLU A 520 -21.06 -34.46 34.08
C GLU A 520 -20.56 -35.53 35.06
N ASN A 521 -21.48 -36.16 35.79
CA ASN A 521 -21.17 -37.21 36.78
C ASN A 521 -21.55 -38.63 36.35
N GLY A 522 -22.17 -38.78 35.17
CA GLY A 522 -22.72 -40.04 34.65
C GLY A 522 -22.27 -40.37 33.23
N GLU A 523 -23.17 -40.91 32.41
CA GLU A 523 -22.90 -41.17 30.99
C GLU A 523 -22.85 -39.85 30.20
N ALA A 524 -21.88 -39.75 29.27
CA ALA A 524 -21.61 -38.51 28.55
C ALA A 524 -22.84 -38.02 27.74
N GLY A 525 -23.21 -36.75 27.91
CA GLY A 525 -24.40 -36.15 27.31
C GLY A 525 -25.70 -36.32 28.11
N HIS A 526 -25.67 -36.99 29.27
CA HIS A 526 -26.81 -37.06 30.19
C HIS A 526 -26.84 -35.91 31.22
N GLY A 527 -25.81 -35.08 31.27
CA GLY A 527 -25.64 -34.02 32.27
C GLY A 527 -25.16 -34.52 33.63
N PHE A 528 -25.26 -33.66 34.63
CA PHE A 528 -25.03 -34.00 36.02
C PHE A 528 -26.34 -34.55 36.60
N THR A 529 -26.43 -35.87 36.74
CA THR A 529 -27.63 -36.63 37.11
C THR A 529 -27.74 -36.83 38.62
N ASN A 530 -28.95 -36.78 39.19
CA ASN A 530 -29.22 -37.28 40.55
C ASN A 530 -30.35 -38.31 40.53
N GLU A 531 -30.26 -39.28 41.43
CA GLU A 531 -31.30 -40.30 41.65
C GLU A 531 -32.50 -39.76 42.43
N ALA A 532 -33.71 -39.96 41.90
CA ALA A 532 -34.94 -39.60 42.59
C ALA A 532 -35.17 -40.49 43.82
N TYR A 533 -35.68 -39.93 44.92
CA TYR A 533 -36.23 -40.75 46.00
C TYR A 533 -37.47 -41.52 45.51
N ARG A 534 -37.56 -42.80 45.88
CA ARG A 534 -38.65 -43.70 45.45
C ARG A 534 -39.34 -44.39 46.63
N GLY A 535 -40.59 -44.77 46.41
CA GLY A 535 -41.44 -45.51 47.34
C GLY A 535 -42.34 -46.52 46.62
N ASN A 536 -43.31 -47.08 47.32
CA ASN A 536 -44.21 -48.12 46.80
C ASN A 536 -45.68 -47.74 47.01
N LEU A 537 -46.56 -48.21 46.13
CA LEU A 537 -48.00 -48.04 46.21
C LEU A 537 -48.70 -49.40 46.29
N LYS A 538 -49.63 -49.51 47.24
CA LYS A 538 -50.51 -50.66 47.42
C LYS A 538 -51.96 -50.23 47.27
N ILE A 539 -52.69 -50.86 46.36
CA ILE A 539 -54.11 -50.59 46.12
C ILE A 539 -54.90 -51.84 46.48
N THR A 540 -55.93 -51.71 47.33
CA THR A 540 -56.80 -52.82 47.72
C THR A 540 -58.24 -52.57 47.29
N LYS A 541 -58.82 -53.49 46.53
CA LYS A 541 -60.15 -53.41 45.93
C LYS A 541 -61.13 -54.40 46.56
N ASP A 542 -62.36 -53.96 46.80
CA ASP A 542 -63.50 -54.81 47.17
C ASP A 542 -64.83 -54.33 46.52
N SER A 543 -65.93 -55.06 46.77
CA SER A 543 -67.28 -54.63 46.35
C SER A 543 -68.38 -55.11 47.32
N SER A 544 -69.57 -54.52 47.19
CA SER A 544 -70.78 -54.91 47.93
C SER A 544 -71.26 -56.34 47.65
N ASP A 545 -70.81 -56.97 46.57
CA ASP A 545 -71.06 -58.39 46.25
C ASP A 545 -69.79 -59.28 46.35
N GLY A 546 -68.72 -58.76 46.98
CA GLY A 546 -67.49 -59.49 47.28
C GLY A 546 -66.56 -59.75 46.09
N ARG A 547 -66.84 -59.13 44.93
CA ARG A 547 -66.01 -59.20 43.73
C ARG A 547 -64.85 -58.21 43.82
N LYS A 548 -63.64 -58.70 43.58
CA LYS A 548 -62.40 -57.90 43.70
C LYS A 548 -61.61 -57.77 42.40
N ASP A 549 -61.98 -58.52 41.36
CA ASP A 549 -61.16 -58.75 40.18
C ASP A 549 -61.75 -58.22 38.86
N GLY A 550 -60.85 -57.71 38.02
CA GLY A 550 -61.12 -57.17 36.70
C GLY A 550 -61.46 -55.68 36.65
N PHE A 551 -61.45 -54.95 37.79
CA PHE A 551 -61.65 -53.50 37.82
C PHE A 551 -60.40 -52.78 37.30
N ALA A 552 -60.56 -51.69 36.55
CA ALA A 552 -59.44 -50.91 36.02
C ALA A 552 -59.14 -49.74 36.98
N ILE A 553 -57.93 -49.68 37.52
CA ILE A 553 -57.47 -48.60 38.38
C ILE A 553 -56.36 -47.85 37.68
N GLU A 554 -56.63 -46.61 37.29
CA GLU A 554 -55.63 -45.67 36.78
C GLU A 554 -54.90 -45.02 37.96
N VAL A 555 -53.58 -44.96 37.86
CA VAL A 555 -52.71 -44.23 38.79
C VAL A 555 -52.02 -43.13 37.97
N LYS A 556 -52.26 -41.88 38.34
CA LYS A 556 -51.73 -40.71 37.65
C LYS A 556 -50.97 -39.79 38.61
N SER A 557 -49.75 -39.38 38.27
CA SER A 557 -49.02 -38.37 39.06
C SER A 557 -49.65 -36.99 38.92
N ALA A 558 -49.51 -36.14 39.95
CA ALA A 558 -50.04 -34.78 39.92
C ALA A 558 -49.40 -33.89 38.82
N ASP A 559 -48.13 -34.14 38.47
CA ASP A 559 -47.43 -33.49 37.35
C ASP A 559 -47.76 -34.10 35.98
N GLY A 560 -48.57 -35.17 35.94
CA GLY A 560 -48.96 -35.87 34.73
C GLY A 560 -47.86 -36.71 34.06
N SER A 561 -46.64 -36.76 34.63
CA SER A 561 -45.51 -37.50 34.05
C SER A 561 -45.63 -39.03 34.14
N TYR A 562 -46.59 -39.53 34.92
CA TYR A 562 -46.91 -40.95 35.04
C TYR A 562 -48.43 -41.14 34.94
N CYS A 563 -48.87 -42.08 34.11
CA CYS A 563 -50.28 -42.46 33.98
C CYS A 563 -50.37 -43.92 33.50
N GLU A 564 -50.72 -44.85 34.40
CA GLU A 564 -50.83 -46.28 34.08
C GLU A 564 -52.14 -46.86 34.62
N THR A 565 -52.80 -47.73 33.85
CA THR A 565 -54.04 -48.40 34.25
C THR A 565 -53.80 -49.87 34.56
N PHE A 566 -53.89 -50.22 35.84
CA PHE A 566 -53.79 -51.59 36.35
C PHE A 566 -55.16 -52.28 36.33
N THR A 567 -55.20 -53.59 36.06
CA THR A 567 -56.42 -54.38 36.24
C THR A 567 -56.34 -55.19 37.54
N THR A 568 -57.34 -55.08 38.42
CA THR A 568 -57.29 -55.73 39.73
C THR A 568 -57.26 -57.26 39.60
N PRO A 569 -56.30 -57.96 40.23
CA PRO A 569 -56.21 -59.42 40.19
C PRO A 569 -57.22 -60.08 41.15
N LYS A 570 -57.31 -61.41 41.12
CA LYS A 570 -58.20 -62.21 42.00
C LYS A 570 -58.01 -62.01 43.49
N SER A 571 -56.85 -61.52 43.93
CA SER A 571 -56.60 -61.15 45.34
C SER A 571 -57.26 -59.83 45.75
N GLY A 572 -57.68 -59.00 44.78
CA GLY A 572 -58.08 -57.61 45.02
C GLY A 572 -56.92 -56.67 45.34
N VAL A 573 -55.67 -57.13 45.34
CA VAL A 573 -54.50 -56.32 45.74
C VAL A 573 -53.58 -56.10 44.55
N ILE A 574 -53.29 -54.84 44.25
CA ILE A 574 -52.24 -54.39 43.33
C ILE A 574 -51.11 -53.82 44.20
N GLU A 575 -49.87 -54.26 43.97
CA GLU A 575 -48.67 -53.69 44.58
C GLU A 575 -47.70 -53.30 43.46
N VAL A 576 -47.29 -52.03 43.47
CA VAL A 576 -46.38 -51.44 42.48
C VAL A 576 -45.25 -50.76 43.23
N LYS A 577 -44.02 -50.98 42.77
CA LYS A 577 -42.78 -50.55 43.44
C LYS A 577 -42.05 -49.50 42.61
N GLY A 578 -41.21 -48.70 43.26
CA GLY A 578 -40.32 -47.77 42.57
C GLY A 578 -41.00 -46.49 42.06
N PHE A 579 -42.18 -46.16 42.57
CA PHE A 579 -42.82 -44.87 42.34
C PHE A 579 -41.93 -43.73 42.85
N ARG A 580 -41.86 -42.60 42.13
CA ARG A 580 -41.18 -41.41 42.63
C ARG A 580 -41.92 -40.88 43.85
N VAL A 581 -41.21 -40.20 44.76
CA VAL A 581 -41.88 -39.44 45.83
C VAL A 581 -42.74 -38.33 45.24
N GLY A 582 -43.93 -38.12 45.80
CA GLY A 582 -44.88 -37.14 45.29
C GLY A 582 -46.34 -37.55 45.46
N ILE A 583 -47.25 -36.72 44.94
CA ILE A 583 -48.70 -36.93 45.06
C ILE A 583 -49.23 -37.59 43.79
N TYR A 584 -49.96 -38.69 43.97
CA TYR A 584 -50.62 -39.45 42.92
C TYR A 584 -52.13 -39.45 43.14
N THR A 585 -52.88 -39.37 42.05
CA THR A 585 -54.32 -39.60 42.04
C THR A 585 -54.57 -41.01 41.54
N VAL A 586 -55.23 -41.82 42.38
CA VAL A 586 -55.69 -43.16 42.04
C VAL A 586 -57.18 -43.06 41.70
N THR A 587 -57.59 -43.54 40.53
CA THR A 587 -58.96 -43.42 40.02
C THR A 587 -59.41 -44.77 39.48
N GLU A 588 -60.60 -45.24 39.87
CA GLU A 588 -61.19 -46.38 39.17
C GLU A 588 -61.81 -45.91 37.84
N VAL A 589 -61.44 -46.56 36.74
CA VAL A 589 -61.91 -46.25 35.38
C VAL A 589 -63.03 -47.21 34.98
N ALA A 590 -64.04 -46.68 34.30
CA ALA A 590 -65.16 -47.47 33.79
C ALA A 590 -64.69 -48.53 32.78
N ASN A 591 -64.92 -49.80 33.10
CA ASN A 591 -64.56 -50.93 32.25
C ASN A 591 -65.64 -52.04 32.29
N ARG A 592 -65.36 -53.19 31.68
CA ARG A 592 -66.32 -54.31 31.63
C ARG A 592 -66.69 -54.89 33.01
N ALA A 593 -65.83 -54.79 34.01
CA ALA A 593 -66.11 -55.27 35.36
C ALA A 593 -66.88 -54.24 36.20
N SER A 594 -66.59 -52.94 36.09
CA SER A 594 -67.32 -51.87 36.77
C SER A 594 -68.66 -51.50 36.14
N LYS A 595 -69.00 -52.05 34.96
CA LYS A 595 -70.23 -51.73 34.20
C LYS A 595 -71.56 -51.77 34.98
N ASP A 596 -71.68 -52.66 35.96
CA ASP A 596 -72.89 -52.79 36.78
C ASP A 596 -72.71 -52.22 38.21
N TYR A 597 -71.70 -51.38 38.45
CA TYR A 597 -71.35 -50.81 39.75
C TYR A 597 -71.28 -49.27 39.73
N ILE A 598 -71.50 -48.65 40.88
CA ILE A 598 -71.09 -47.27 41.16
C ILE A 598 -69.57 -47.27 41.33
N ILE A 599 -68.89 -46.43 40.54
CA ILE A 599 -67.47 -46.19 40.63
C ILE A 599 -67.24 -45.17 41.78
N PRO A 600 -66.39 -45.46 42.76
CA PRO A 600 -66.09 -44.53 43.85
C PRO A 600 -65.24 -43.35 43.37
N ASP A 601 -65.27 -42.24 44.11
CA ASP A 601 -64.46 -41.06 43.85
C ASP A 601 -62.95 -41.37 43.83
N ALA A 602 -62.20 -40.58 43.07
CA ALA A 602 -60.74 -40.68 43.02
C ALA A 602 -60.09 -40.37 44.38
N ALA A 603 -59.03 -41.11 44.71
CA ALA A 603 -58.31 -41.00 45.97
C ALA A 603 -56.88 -40.50 45.73
N THR A 604 -56.49 -39.42 46.41
CA THR A 604 -55.11 -38.91 46.38
C THR A 604 -54.24 -39.60 47.42
N VAL A 605 -53.01 -39.98 47.04
CA VAL A 605 -52.02 -40.62 47.90
C VAL A 605 -50.66 -39.97 47.74
N GLU A 606 -49.99 -39.74 48.87
CA GLU A 606 -48.61 -39.24 48.93
C GLU A 606 -47.66 -40.45 49.01
N ILE A 607 -46.77 -40.60 48.03
CA ILE A 607 -45.69 -41.59 48.05
C ILE A 607 -44.48 -40.99 48.75
N LYS A 608 -43.96 -41.71 49.75
CA LYS A 608 -42.81 -41.31 50.57
C LYS A 608 -41.64 -42.26 50.36
N ALA A 609 -40.42 -41.74 50.51
CA ALA A 609 -39.19 -42.50 50.31
C ALA A 609 -39.20 -43.79 51.15
N ASP A 610 -38.89 -44.91 50.51
CA ASP A 610 -38.80 -46.26 51.09
C ASP A 610 -40.06 -46.78 51.82
N GLN A 611 -41.21 -46.11 51.66
CA GLN A 611 -42.47 -46.47 52.32
C GLN A 611 -43.48 -47.06 51.32
N THR A 612 -44.39 -47.90 51.82
CA THR A 612 -45.52 -48.43 51.05
C THR A 612 -46.81 -47.71 51.44
N SER A 613 -47.20 -46.72 50.65
CA SER A 613 -48.47 -46.02 50.83
C SER A 613 -49.63 -46.90 50.36
N THR A 614 -50.76 -46.87 51.05
CA THR A 614 -51.91 -47.76 50.77
C THR A 614 -53.19 -46.97 50.47
N VAL A 615 -53.91 -47.37 49.43
CA VAL A 615 -55.21 -46.81 49.02
C VAL A 615 -56.25 -47.92 48.91
N GLN A 616 -57.50 -47.64 49.30
CA GLN A 616 -58.58 -48.63 49.29
C GLN A 616 -59.74 -48.17 48.41
N PHE A 617 -60.26 -49.08 47.59
CA PHE A 617 -61.37 -48.86 46.67
C PHE A 617 -62.51 -49.85 46.96
N PHE A 618 -63.74 -49.36 46.98
CA PHE A 618 -64.94 -50.16 47.26
C PHE A 618 -66.07 -49.75 46.32
N ASN A 619 -66.77 -50.72 45.72
CA ASN A 619 -67.86 -50.44 44.78
C ASN A 619 -69.20 -50.99 45.23
N GLU A 620 -70.26 -50.20 45.04
CA GLU A 620 -71.65 -50.61 45.26
C GLU A 620 -72.35 -50.95 43.94
N LYS A 621 -73.43 -51.76 43.98
CA LYS A 621 -74.11 -52.28 42.78
C LYS A 621 -75.57 -51.77 42.69
N PRO A 622 -75.90 -50.82 41.78
CA PRO A 622 -77.21 -50.15 41.76
C PRO A 622 -78.23 -50.77 40.78
N GLU A 623 -79.51 -50.46 40.97
CA GLU A 623 -80.62 -50.81 40.06
C GLU A 623 -80.86 -49.73 38.97
N LYS A 624 -81.29 -50.14 37.76
CA LYS A 624 -81.39 -49.33 36.50
C LYS A 624 -82.74 -48.54 36.37
N PRO A 625 -82.94 -47.55 35.45
CA PRO A 625 -82.24 -47.32 34.15
C PRO A 625 -82.02 -45.85 33.63
N ASP A 626 -81.48 -45.77 32.40
CA ASP A 626 -81.63 -44.76 31.30
C ASP A 626 -80.64 -43.57 31.06
N ASN A 627 -80.54 -43.20 29.76
CA ASN A 627 -79.47 -42.45 29.00
C ASN A 627 -80.08 -41.13 28.38
N PRO A 628 -79.51 -40.30 27.44
CA PRO A 628 -78.19 -40.25 26.72
C PRO A 628 -77.59 -38.82 26.35
N LYS A 629 -76.47 -38.76 25.57
CA LYS A 629 -76.07 -37.80 24.45
C LYS A 629 -74.72 -37.01 24.49
N ASN A 630 -74.22 -36.67 23.27
CA ASN A 630 -72.96 -36.00 22.81
C ASN A 630 -73.20 -34.47 22.49
N PRO A 631 -72.33 -33.57 21.89
CA PRO A 631 -71.12 -33.77 21.02
C PRO A 631 -69.95 -32.68 20.97
N GLU A 632 -68.97 -32.90 20.06
CA GLU A 632 -68.25 -31.93 19.15
C GLU A 632 -67.03 -30.99 19.52
N LYS A 633 -65.92 -31.14 18.71
CA LYS A 633 -64.95 -30.15 18.11
C LYS A 633 -64.09 -29.18 19.00
N PRO A 634 -63.05 -28.43 18.50
CA PRO A 634 -62.30 -28.42 17.22
C PRO A 634 -60.73 -28.36 17.36
N SER A 635 -60.02 -27.75 16.38
CA SER A 635 -58.57 -27.77 16.03
C SER A 635 -57.63 -26.72 16.67
N VAL A 636 -56.31 -26.95 16.58
CA VAL A 636 -55.20 -26.01 16.91
C VAL A 636 -54.37 -25.66 15.65
N PRO A 637 -53.92 -24.39 15.45
CA PRO A 637 -53.01 -23.98 14.36
C PRO A 637 -51.52 -23.89 14.78
N SER A 638 -50.61 -23.90 13.80
CA SER A 638 -49.15 -23.73 13.99
C SER A 638 -48.66 -22.37 13.47
N ASN A 639 -47.62 -21.81 14.09
CA ASN A 639 -46.91 -20.59 13.68
C ASN A 639 -45.51 -20.55 14.37
N PRO A 640 -44.55 -19.71 13.97
CA PRO A 640 -43.88 -19.62 12.66
C PRO A 640 -42.34 -19.84 12.76
N SER A 641 -41.64 -19.80 11.61
CA SER A 641 -40.18 -19.71 11.54
C SER A 641 -39.69 -18.28 11.30
N THR A 642 -38.49 -17.95 11.79
CA THR A 642 -37.85 -16.62 11.76
C THR A 642 -37.31 -16.22 10.37
N PRO A 643 -37.35 -14.93 9.94
CA PRO A 643 -36.97 -14.48 8.58
C PRO A 643 -35.56 -13.85 8.46
N GLN A 644 -35.09 -13.67 7.22
CA GLN A 644 -33.84 -12.96 6.82
C GLN A 644 -34.10 -11.47 6.47
N LYS A 645 -33.12 -10.57 6.67
CA LYS A 645 -33.22 -9.10 6.39
C LYS A 645 -32.97 -8.78 4.89
N PRO A 646 -33.93 -8.13 4.19
CA PRO A 646 -33.77 -7.74 2.78
C PRO A 646 -32.96 -6.43 2.59
N VAL A 647 -32.24 -6.31 1.47
CA VAL A 647 -31.50 -5.09 1.07
C VAL A 647 -32.39 -4.18 0.21
N PRO A 648 -32.48 -2.86 0.48
CA PRO A 648 -33.30 -1.92 -0.30
C PRO A 648 -33.02 -1.96 -1.81
N GLN A 649 -34.05 -1.76 -2.64
CA GLN A 649 -33.95 -1.79 -4.11
C GLN A 649 -34.00 -0.37 -4.70
N THR A 650 -32.82 0.16 -5.03
CA THR A 650 -32.57 1.57 -5.34
C THR A 650 -32.26 1.83 -6.82
N GLY A 651 -33.25 1.73 -7.71
CA GLY A 651 -33.06 2.01 -9.15
C GLY A 651 -34.33 2.49 -9.85
N ASP A 652 -34.18 3.02 -11.07
CA ASP A 652 -35.30 3.54 -11.87
C ASP A 652 -36.19 2.44 -12.48
N ASP A 653 -37.50 2.72 -12.52
CA ASP A 653 -38.55 1.83 -12.96
C ASP A 653 -38.44 1.52 -14.49
N PRO A 654 -38.38 0.25 -14.92
CA PRO A 654 -38.39 -0.10 -16.35
C PRO A 654 -39.70 0.23 -17.07
N TYR A 655 -40.81 0.46 -16.36
CA TYR A 655 -42.13 0.66 -16.98
C TYR A 655 -42.25 1.93 -17.82
N ILE A 656 -41.42 2.96 -17.64
CA ILE A 656 -41.45 4.15 -18.52
C ILE A 656 -41.15 3.80 -20.00
N PHE A 657 -40.24 2.86 -20.26
CA PHE A 657 -39.98 2.35 -21.62
C PHE A 657 -41.10 1.44 -22.12
N LEU A 658 -41.77 0.69 -21.23
CA LEU A 658 -42.96 -0.09 -21.58
C LEU A 658 -44.11 0.85 -21.99
N TYR A 659 -44.36 1.93 -21.24
CA TYR A 659 -45.39 2.91 -21.55
C TYR A 659 -45.03 3.73 -22.80
N GLY A 660 -43.78 4.17 -22.95
CA GLY A 660 -43.30 4.84 -24.16
C GLY A 660 -43.38 3.95 -25.40
N GLY A 661 -43.04 2.65 -25.26
CA GLY A 661 -43.18 1.64 -26.31
C GLY A 661 -44.63 1.35 -26.67
N LEU A 662 -45.53 1.23 -25.68
CA LEU A 662 -46.98 1.08 -25.89
C LEU A 662 -47.59 2.32 -26.55
N LEU A 663 -47.16 3.52 -26.15
CA LEU A 663 -47.54 4.79 -26.76
C LEU A 663 -47.09 4.85 -28.23
N ALA A 664 -45.82 4.55 -28.52
CA ALA A 664 -45.30 4.49 -29.88
C ALA A 664 -46.01 3.43 -30.73
N ALA A 665 -46.25 2.24 -30.18
CA ALA A 665 -46.98 1.16 -30.87
C ALA A 665 -48.45 1.52 -31.13
N ALA A 666 -49.12 2.19 -30.19
CA ALA A 666 -50.50 2.66 -30.35
C ALA A 666 -50.61 3.79 -31.39
N LEU A 667 -49.65 4.73 -31.40
CA LEU A 667 -49.59 5.83 -32.36
C LEU A 667 -49.22 5.34 -33.77
N ILE A 668 -48.15 4.55 -33.92
CA ILE A 668 -47.71 4.00 -35.20
C ILE A 668 -48.71 2.97 -35.73
N GLY A 669 -49.09 1.99 -34.90
CA GLY A 669 -50.06 0.96 -35.26
C GLY A 669 -51.44 1.54 -35.56
N GLY A 670 -51.92 2.50 -34.75
CA GLY A 670 -53.15 3.24 -35.00
C GLY A 670 -53.11 4.06 -36.30
N SER A 671 -51.98 4.72 -36.59
CA SER A 671 -51.79 5.49 -37.84
C SER A 671 -51.75 4.58 -39.07
N VAL A 672 -51.01 3.48 -39.03
CA VAL A 672 -50.93 2.49 -40.12
C VAL A 672 -52.30 1.83 -40.34
N PHE A 673 -53.01 1.47 -39.27
CA PHE A 673 -54.37 0.93 -39.35
C PHE A 673 -55.35 1.96 -39.92
N ALA A 674 -55.32 3.21 -39.47
CA ALA A 674 -56.15 4.29 -40.01
C ALA A 674 -55.89 4.50 -41.50
N VAL A 675 -54.62 4.61 -41.92
CA VAL A 675 -54.25 4.75 -43.34
C VAL A 675 -54.76 3.56 -44.15
N TYR A 676 -54.56 2.33 -43.69
CA TYR A 676 -55.07 1.13 -44.37
C TYR A 676 -56.61 1.13 -44.48
N TYR A 677 -57.29 1.46 -43.38
CA TYR A 677 -58.75 1.47 -43.26
C TYR A 677 -59.39 2.52 -44.18
N PHE A 678 -58.95 3.77 -44.12
CA PHE A 678 -59.47 4.85 -44.95
C PHE A 678 -59.05 4.73 -46.42
N LYS A 679 -57.86 4.19 -46.73
CA LYS A 679 -57.41 3.96 -48.11
C LYS A 679 -58.20 2.83 -48.80
N LYS A 680 -58.63 1.79 -48.07
CA LYS A 680 -59.61 0.79 -48.57
C LYS A 680 -61.05 1.32 -48.64
N GLY A 681 -61.40 2.31 -47.82
CA GLY A 681 -62.73 2.92 -47.80
C GLY A 681 -63.17 3.61 -49.11
N LYS A 682 -62.21 4.00 -49.97
CA LYS A 682 -62.51 4.69 -51.24
C LYS A 682 -63.15 3.83 -52.35
N TYR A 683 -63.25 2.50 -52.17
CA TYR A 683 -63.70 1.58 -53.24
C TYR A 683 -64.72 0.50 -52.79
N SER A 684 -65.36 0.62 -51.62
CA SER A 684 -66.32 -0.39 -51.17
C SER A 684 -67.43 0.16 -50.28
N ARG A 685 -68.68 -0.27 -50.50
CA ARG A 685 -69.78 -0.07 -49.54
C ARG A 685 -69.51 -0.90 -48.29
N THR A 686 -68.95 -0.28 -47.26
CA THR A 686 -68.71 -0.90 -45.95
C THR A 686 -70.02 -1.14 -45.20
N SER A 687 -70.15 -2.29 -44.55
CA SER A 687 -71.31 -2.58 -43.69
C SER A 687 -71.12 -1.97 -42.30
N LEU A 688 -72.22 -1.62 -41.64
CA LEU A 688 -72.25 -1.05 -40.27
C LEU A 688 -71.36 -1.83 -39.28
N LYS A 689 -71.30 -3.16 -39.39
CA LYS A 689 -70.44 -4.00 -38.54
C LYS A 689 -68.94 -3.75 -38.77
N ARG A 690 -68.49 -3.52 -40.02
CA ARG A 690 -67.09 -3.15 -40.31
C ARG A 690 -66.77 -1.71 -39.90
N THR A 691 -67.75 -0.82 -39.93
CA THR A 691 -67.62 0.55 -39.40
C THR A 691 -67.44 0.51 -37.88
N ALA A 692 -68.30 -0.22 -37.16
CA ALA A 692 -68.20 -0.39 -35.72
C ALA A 692 -66.85 -1.00 -35.28
N VAL A 693 -66.40 -2.08 -35.91
CA VAL A 693 -65.10 -2.70 -35.57
C VAL A 693 -63.91 -1.76 -35.83
N GLY A 694 -63.91 -1.03 -36.96
CA GLY A 694 -62.85 -0.07 -37.26
C GLY A 694 -62.78 1.09 -36.26
N VAL A 695 -63.94 1.63 -35.87
CA VAL A 695 -64.05 2.65 -34.82
C VAL A 695 -63.60 2.08 -33.47
N SER A 696 -64.03 0.88 -33.09
CA SER A 696 -63.62 0.26 -31.82
C SER A 696 -62.11 0.04 -31.72
N VAL A 697 -61.45 -0.39 -32.80
CA VAL A 697 -59.98 -0.56 -32.83
C VAL A 697 -59.27 0.79 -32.72
N LEU A 698 -59.72 1.81 -33.46
CA LEU A 698 -59.14 3.16 -33.37
C LEU A 698 -59.37 3.80 -31.99
N SER A 699 -60.56 3.66 -31.41
CA SER A 699 -60.85 4.11 -30.04
C SER A 699 -60.00 3.38 -29.00
N LEU A 700 -59.75 2.08 -29.18
CA LEU A 700 -58.84 1.33 -28.30
C LEU A 700 -57.40 1.84 -28.42
N CYS A 701 -56.89 2.06 -29.65
CA CYS A 701 -55.57 2.66 -29.85
C CYS A 701 -55.47 4.06 -29.22
N VAL A 702 -56.50 4.90 -29.33
CA VAL A 702 -56.55 6.23 -28.70
C VAL A 702 -56.58 6.11 -27.17
N LEU A 703 -57.36 5.19 -26.60
CA LEU A 703 -57.40 4.97 -25.15
C LEU A 703 -56.06 4.47 -24.60
N VAL A 704 -55.40 3.55 -25.31
CA VAL A 704 -54.05 3.08 -24.95
C VAL A 704 -53.03 4.21 -25.08
N ALA A 705 -53.07 5.00 -26.16
CA ALA A 705 -52.18 6.14 -26.33
C ALA A 705 -52.38 7.22 -25.26
N LEU A 706 -53.63 7.53 -24.87
CA LEU A 706 -53.92 8.48 -23.81
C LEU A 706 -53.51 7.94 -22.43
N GLY A 707 -53.76 6.66 -22.15
CA GLY A 707 -53.35 6.01 -20.89
C GLY A 707 -51.83 5.93 -20.74
N SER A 708 -51.13 5.41 -21.75
CA SER A 708 -49.66 5.35 -21.77
C SER A 708 -49.03 6.74 -21.81
N GLY A 709 -49.62 7.71 -22.53
CA GLY A 709 -49.16 9.09 -22.55
C GLY A 709 -49.32 9.79 -21.20
N PHE A 710 -50.43 9.56 -20.49
CA PHE A 710 -50.63 10.05 -19.12
C PHE A 710 -49.62 9.44 -18.13
N LEU A 711 -49.33 8.14 -18.23
CA LEU A 711 -48.33 7.49 -17.38
C LEU A 711 -46.92 8.02 -17.65
N VAL A 712 -46.51 8.17 -18.91
CA VAL A 712 -45.22 8.79 -19.27
C VAL A 712 -45.16 10.25 -18.80
N PHE A 713 -46.24 11.02 -18.95
CA PHE A 713 -46.30 12.41 -18.50
C PHE A 713 -46.18 12.52 -16.97
N ARG A 714 -46.93 11.71 -16.22
CA ARG A 714 -46.85 11.64 -14.75
C ARG A 714 -45.43 11.30 -14.29
N ASP A 715 -44.82 10.29 -14.90
CA ASP A 715 -43.47 9.87 -14.56
C ASP A 715 -42.43 10.96 -14.87
N LEU A 716 -42.52 11.64 -16.02
CA LEU A 716 -41.66 12.79 -16.36
C LEU A 716 -41.90 14.00 -15.43
N ASN A 717 -43.13 14.22 -14.99
CA ASN A 717 -43.48 15.28 -14.05
C ASN A 717 -42.84 15.04 -12.67
N GLN A 718 -42.77 13.78 -12.21
CA GLN A 718 -42.08 13.42 -10.97
C GLN A 718 -40.57 13.72 -11.02
N TYR A 719 -39.90 13.52 -12.17
CA TYR A 719 -38.50 13.95 -12.37
C TYR A 719 -38.34 15.47 -12.34
N ALA A 720 -39.31 16.22 -12.89
CA ALA A 720 -39.29 17.68 -12.86
C ALA A 720 -39.49 18.20 -11.43
N GLU A 721 -40.47 17.66 -10.71
CA GLU A 721 -40.78 18.00 -9.31
C GLU A 721 -39.60 17.72 -8.37
N SER A 722 -38.93 16.56 -8.49
CA SER A 722 -37.74 16.27 -7.69
C SER A 722 -36.57 17.18 -8.05
N LYS A 723 -36.38 17.50 -9.34
CA LYS A 723 -35.28 18.37 -9.78
C LYS A 723 -35.43 19.80 -9.29
N ASP A 724 -36.65 20.37 -9.33
CA ASP A 724 -36.90 21.68 -8.74
C ASP A 724 -36.75 21.63 -7.22
N ALA A 725 -37.31 20.61 -6.54
CA ALA A 725 -37.20 20.46 -5.09
C ALA A 725 -35.74 20.36 -4.58
N TYR A 726 -34.87 19.60 -5.26
CA TYR A 726 -33.45 19.50 -4.90
C TYR A 726 -32.61 20.70 -5.34
N ARG A 727 -32.95 21.38 -6.45
CA ARG A 727 -32.28 22.64 -6.83
C ARG A 727 -32.57 23.74 -5.82
N ASP A 728 -33.80 23.83 -5.35
CA ASP A 728 -34.20 24.85 -4.38
C ASP A 728 -33.55 24.57 -2.99
N LEU A 729 -33.23 23.31 -2.66
CA LEU A 729 -32.39 22.96 -1.52
C LEU A 729 -30.91 23.32 -1.66
N ALA A 730 -30.35 23.24 -2.87
CA ALA A 730 -28.94 23.60 -3.10
C ALA A 730 -28.65 25.09 -2.78
N GLY A 731 -29.68 25.93 -2.64
CA GLY A 731 -29.57 27.32 -2.17
C GLY A 731 -29.25 27.48 -0.67
N TYR A 732 -29.34 26.42 0.14
CA TYR A 732 -28.94 26.43 1.56
C TYR A 732 -27.52 25.90 1.79
N VAL A 733 -26.75 25.73 0.72
CA VAL A 733 -25.37 25.22 0.75
C VAL A 733 -24.44 26.22 0.06
N GLU A 734 -23.56 26.86 0.83
CA GLU A 734 -22.51 27.70 0.28
C GLU A 734 -21.27 26.85 -0.02
N VAL A 735 -21.04 26.61 -1.31
CA VAL A 735 -19.84 25.94 -1.82
C VAL A 735 -18.73 26.98 -2.03
N PRO A 736 -17.51 26.81 -1.49
CA PRO A 736 -16.40 27.74 -1.74
C PRO A 736 -16.04 27.79 -3.24
N GLU A 737 -15.89 29.00 -3.81
CA GLU A 737 -15.27 29.15 -5.14
C GLU A 737 -13.77 28.81 -5.06
N GLN A 738 -13.39 27.59 -5.45
CA GLN A 738 -11.99 27.30 -5.74
C GLN A 738 -11.60 27.94 -7.08
N THR A 739 -10.59 28.82 -7.04
CA THR A 739 -10.08 29.51 -8.23
C THR A 739 -9.42 28.54 -9.22
N ALA A 740 -9.63 28.83 -10.50
CA ALA A 740 -9.28 28.04 -11.68
C ALA A 740 -8.00 27.18 -11.65
N SER A 741 -8.15 25.98 -12.23
CA SER A 741 -7.12 25.00 -12.63
C SER A 741 -5.80 25.56 -13.19
N PRO A 742 -4.64 24.98 -12.80
CA PRO A 742 -3.41 25.07 -13.55
C PRO A 742 -3.29 23.92 -14.58
N GLU A 743 -3.42 24.23 -15.88
CA GLU A 743 -2.96 23.35 -16.96
C GLU A 743 -1.42 23.35 -17.04
N SER A 744 -0.76 22.40 -16.38
CA SER A 744 0.60 21.97 -16.72
C SER A 744 0.90 20.59 -16.13
N ALA A 745 1.58 19.73 -16.89
CA ALA A 745 1.97 18.38 -16.47
C ALA A 745 2.90 18.41 -15.24
N PRO A 746 2.86 17.40 -14.35
CA PRO A 746 3.65 17.41 -13.14
C PRO A 746 5.15 17.17 -13.42
N ASP A 747 5.98 18.00 -12.78
CA ASP A 747 7.42 17.82 -12.65
C ASP A 747 7.72 16.87 -11.46
N PRO A 748 8.69 15.94 -11.51
CA PRO A 748 8.82 14.88 -10.49
C PRO A 748 9.40 15.32 -9.13
N THR A 749 9.49 16.63 -8.85
CA THR A 749 10.41 17.18 -7.83
C THR A 749 9.77 18.12 -6.80
N GLU A 750 8.46 18.01 -6.55
CA GLU A 750 7.80 18.69 -5.41
C GLU A 750 7.49 17.74 -4.23
N PRO A 751 7.66 18.18 -2.96
CA PRO A 751 7.23 17.42 -1.79
C PRO A 751 5.70 17.40 -1.66
N LYS A 752 5.16 16.41 -0.93
CA LYS A 752 3.72 16.30 -0.64
C LYS A 752 3.18 17.61 -0.03
N ARG A 753 2.02 18.06 -0.52
CA ARG A 753 1.25 19.16 0.10
C ARG A 753 0.77 18.77 1.49
N ASP A 754 0.81 19.70 2.43
CA ASP A 754 0.23 19.58 3.78
C ASP A 754 -1.32 19.53 3.72
N ASP A 755 -1.92 18.74 4.62
CA ASP A 755 -3.37 18.45 4.70
C ASP A 755 -4.26 19.60 5.26
N THR A 756 -3.79 20.86 5.24
CA THR A 756 -4.38 21.92 6.09
C THR A 756 -5.42 22.86 5.45
N ASP A 757 -5.73 22.76 4.15
CA ASP A 757 -6.62 23.72 3.44
C ASP A 757 -7.88 23.09 2.77
N ILE A 758 -8.44 21.99 3.31
CA ILE A 758 -9.73 21.46 2.81
C ILE A 758 -10.92 22.22 3.42
N VAL A 759 -11.46 23.18 2.66
CA VAL A 759 -12.67 23.93 3.04
C VAL A 759 -13.93 23.15 2.67
N LEU A 760 -14.65 22.64 3.67
CA LEU A 760 -15.94 21.97 3.48
C LEU A 760 -17.07 22.97 3.14
N PRO A 761 -18.11 22.54 2.39
CA PRO A 761 -19.27 23.39 2.11
C PRO A 761 -20.05 23.71 3.40
N SER A 762 -20.51 24.96 3.51
CA SER A 762 -21.34 25.41 4.65
C SER A 762 -22.80 25.07 4.41
N VAL A 763 -23.50 24.56 5.43
CA VAL A 763 -24.87 24.03 5.33
C VAL A 763 -25.73 24.53 6.50
N ASP A 764 -26.81 25.25 6.21
CA ASP A 764 -27.76 25.73 7.23
C ASP A 764 -28.76 24.62 7.64
N PHE A 765 -28.33 23.77 8.57
CA PHE A 765 -29.15 22.68 9.09
C PHE A 765 -30.37 23.13 9.91
N GLU A 766 -30.38 24.33 10.47
CA GLU A 766 -31.54 24.83 11.22
C GLU A 766 -32.69 25.13 10.25
N THR A 767 -32.42 25.90 9.18
CA THR A 767 -33.42 26.22 8.15
C THR A 767 -33.84 24.98 7.33
N LEU A 768 -32.91 24.08 7.01
CA LEU A 768 -33.22 22.83 6.31
C LEU A 768 -34.20 21.94 7.08
N ARG A 769 -34.05 21.87 8.41
CA ARG A 769 -34.88 21.02 9.28
C ARG A 769 -36.28 21.55 9.54
N GLU A 770 -36.56 22.83 9.23
CA GLU A 770 -37.93 23.35 9.28
C GLU A 770 -38.87 22.64 8.29
N ASN A 771 -38.31 22.18 7.15
CA ASN A 771 -39.06 21.54 6.06
C ASN A 771 -38.73 20.04 5.88
N GLY A 772 -37.56 19.58 6.36
CA GLY A 772 -37.17 18.17 6.39
C GLY A 772 -36.61 17.77 7.76
N PRO A 773 -37.46 17.43 8.75
CA PRO A 773 -37.02 17.17 10.13
C PRO A 773 -36.09 15.95 10.26
N ASP A 774 -36.23 14.98 9.35
CA ASP A 774 -35.49 13.72 9.30
C ASP A 774 -34.12 13.87 8.59
N ILE A 775 -33.72 15.09 8.18
CA ILE A 775 -32.38 15.36 7.65
C ILE A 775 -31.34 15.24 8.78
N ILE A 776 -30.32 14.41 8.57
CA ILE A 776 -29.24 14.15 9.54
C ILE A 776 -27.86 14.61 9.04
N GLY A 777 -27.69 14.84 7.74
CA GLY A 777 -26.45 15.33 7.14
C GLY A 777 -26.64 15.76 5.69
N TRP A 778 -25.54 16.10 5.03
CA TRP A 778 -25.50 16.52 3.64
C TRP A 778 -24.30 15.89 2.95
N LEU A 779 -24.50 15.28 1.77
CA LEU A 779 -23.45 14.59 1.02
C LEU A 779 -23.26 15.25 -0.35
N SER A 780 -22.00 15.60 -0.66
CA SER A 780 -21.62 16.21 -1.93
C SER A 780 -20.33 15.63 -2.50
N LEU A 781 -20.30 15.41 -3.82
CA LEU A 781 -19.09 15.10 -4.59
C LEU A 781 -18.72 16.34 -5.42
N PRO A 782 -17.54 16.97 -5.21
CA PRO A 782 -17.11 18.16 -5.92
C PRO A 782 -17.23 18.06 -7.45
N ASP A 783 -17.51 19.18 -8.11
CA ASP A 783 -17.66 19.31 -9.56
C ASP A 783 -18.72 18.41 -10.24
N THR A 784 -19.63 17.81 -9.46
CA THR A 784 -20.70 16.94 -9.99
C THR A 784 -22.11 17.35 -9.56
N VAL A 785 -23.12 16.63 -10.06
CA VAL A 785 -24.53 16.79 -9.66
C VAL A 785 -24.90 16.06 -8.37
N LEU A 786 -23.98 15.34 -7.73
CA LEU A 786 -24.22 14.69 -6.45
C LEU A 786 -24.02 15.74 -5.34
N ASN A 787 -25.12 16.34 -4.90
CA ASN A 787 -25.18 17.36 -3.86
C ASN A 787 -26.57 17.31 -3.19
N TYR A 788 -26.74 16.48 -2.17
CA TYR A 788 -28.06 16.10 -1.65
C TYR A 788 -28.11 15.98 -0.12
N PRO A 789 -29.29 16.23 0.50
CA PRO A 789 -29.49 15.94 1.92
C PRO A 789 -29.50 14.43 2.18
N VAL A 790 -28.95 14.03 3.33
CA VAL A 790 -29.02 12.67 3.87
C VAL A 790 -30.10 12.64 4.96
N THR A 791 -31.10 11.78 4.76
CA THR A 791 -32.24 11.60 5.68
C THR A 791 -32.11 10.29 6.47
N GLN A 792 -32.86 10.15 7.57
CA GLN A 792 -32.98 8.88 8.28
C GLN A 792 -34.33 8.78 9.00
N THR A 793 -34.92 7.58 8.97
CA THR A 793 -36.19 7.28 9.68
C THR A 793 -36.12 5.87 10.27
N ASP A 794 -37.21 5.36 10.85
CA ASP A 794 -37.24 4.07 11.55
C ASP A 794 -37.23 2.81 10.65
N ASN A 795 -37.08 3.00 9.34
CA ASN A 795 -37.06 1.94 8.33
C ASN A 795 -36.34 2.37 7.03
N ASN A 796 -35.91 1.40 6.23
CA ASN A 796 -35.24 1.63 4.94
C ASN A 796 -36.20 1.70 3.72
N GLU A 797 -37.51 1.75 3.93
CA GLU A 797 -38.51 1.69 2.83
C GLU A 797 -39.10 3.07 2.49
N TYR A 798 -39.25 3.95 3.47
CA TYR A 798 -39.94 5.23 3.32
C TYR A 798 -39.27 6.14 2.28
N TYR A 799 -37.98 6.46 2.45
CA TYR A 799 -37.24 7.37 1.58
C TYR A 799 -36.86 6.80 0.20
N LEU A 800 -37.20 5.55 -0.11
CA LEU A 800 -37.17 5.03 -1.49
C LEU A 800 -38.19 5.73 -2.40
N ASN A 801 -39.30 6.22 -1.86
CA ASN A 801 -40.40 6.79 -2.64
C ASN A 801 -40.91 8.14 -2.10
N HIS A 802 -40.10 8.83 -1.29
CA HIS A 802 -40.41 10.16 -0.77
C HIS A 802 -39.18 11.08 -0.89
N LEU A 803 -39.43 12.36 -1.18
CA LEU A 803 -38.43 13.43 -1.08
C LEU A 803 -38.16 13.78 0.39
N TYR A 804 -37.15 14.62 0.63
CA TYR A 804 -36.72 15.06 1.97
C TYR A 804 -37.84 15.65 2.85
N ASP A 805 -38.86 16.26 2.24
CA ASP A 805 -40.03 16.90 2.86
C ASP A 805 -41.22 15.93 3.08
N GLY A 806 -41.04 14.66 2.75
CA GLY A 806 -42.08 13.63 2.85
C GLY A 806 -43.08 13.63 1.68
N ILE A 807 -42.87 14.40 0.61
CA ILE A 807 -43.70 14.31 -0.61
C ILE A 807 -43.37 13.02 -1.37
N TYR A 808 -44.41 12.24 -1.72
CA TYR A 808 -44.25 11.01 -2.51
C TYR A 808 -43.65 11.29 -3.89
N ASN A 809 -42.48 10.74 -4.16
CA ASN A 809 -41.78 10.83 -5.44
C ASN A 809 -40.87 9.62 -5.66
N LYS A 810 -40.94 9.02 -6.85
CA LYS A 810 -40.18 7.82 -7.23
C LYS A 810 -38.66 8.01 -7.36
N VAL A 811 -38.16 9.25 -7.29
CA VAL A 811 -36.73 9.56 -7.25
C VAL A 811 -36.15 9.28 -5.85
N GLY A 812 -37.00 9.31 -4.82
CA GLY A 812 -36.60 9.11 -3.42
C GLY A 812 -35.68 10.23 -2.91
N CYS A 813 -35.06 9.98 -1.76
CA CYS A 813 -33.99 10.80 -1.17
C CYS A 813 -32.73 9.95 -0.94
N LEU A 814 -31.60 10.56 -0.57
CA LEU A 814 -30.52 9.80 0.07
C LEU A 814 -30.92 9.52 1.52
N PHE A 815 -30.78 8.28 1.97
CA PHE A 815 -31.12 7.90 3.34
C PHE A 815 -30.12 6.92 3.96
N ALA A 816 -29.81 7.12 5.24
CA ALA A 816 -28.97 6.21 6.02
C ALA A 816 -29.77 4.97 6.48
N ASP A 817 -29.11 3.83 6.71
CA ASP A 817 -29.75 2.63 7.28
C ASP A 817 -30.36 2.95 8.65
N TYR A 818 -31.58 2.50 8.92
CA TYR A 818 -32.26 2.77 10.20
C TYR A 818 -31.57 2.16 11.44
N GLU A 819 -30.70 1.15 11.25
CA GLU A 819 -29.88 0.58 12.32
C GLU A 819 -28.62 1.41 12.62
N ASN A 820 -28.22 2.31 11.72
CA ASN A 820 -27.10 3.22 11.96
C ASN A 820 -27.48 4.37 12.89
N ARG A 821 -26.47 4.95 13.55
CA ARG A 821 -26.64 6.16 14.34
C ARG A 821 -26.62 7.40 13.45
N ALA A 822 -27.60 8.28 13.65
CA ALA A 822 -27.74 9.59 12.98
C ALA A 822 -26.52 10.53 13.09
N ASP A 823 -25.55 10.22 13.96
CA ASP A 823 -24.31 10.99 14.15
C ASP A 823 -23.11 10.42 13.37
N PHE A 824 -23.35 9.48 12.45
CA PHE A 824 -22.32 8.83 11.60
C PHE A 824 -21.15 8.24 12.40
N SER A 825 -21.40 7.87 13.66
CA SER A 825 -20.35 7.44 14.58
C SER A 825 -20.05 5.94 14.56
N ASP A 826 -20.83 5.14 13.83
CA ASP A 826 -20.61 3.70 13.66
C ASP A 826 -19.38 3.39 12.79
N ARG A 827 -18.89 2.14 12.89
CA ARG A 827 -17.76 1.65 12.07
C ARG A 827 -18.08 1.60 10.58
N ASN A 828 -19.33 1.30 10.23
CA ASN A 828 -19.82 1.40 8.86
C ASN A 828 -21.18 2.09 8.90
N THR A 829 -21.28 3.28 8.31
CA THR A 829 -22.58 3.93 8.06
C THR A 829 -22.95 3.73 6.61
N ILE A 830 -24.15 3.20 6.35
CA ILE A 830 -24.62 2.90 4.99
C ILE A 830 -25.62 3.96 4.54
N ILE A 831 -25.37 4.60 3.40
CA ILE A 831 -26.32 5.49 2.72
C ILE A 831 -26.81 4.82 1.44
N TYR A 832 -28.12 4.77 1.27
CA TYR A 832 -28.80 4.28 0.08
C TYR A 832 -29.25 5.44 -0.82
N GLY A 833 -29.21 5.23 -2.13
CA GLY A 833 -29.70 6.21 -3.12
C GLY A 833 -29.99 5.56 -4.48
N HIS A 834 -30.98 6.07 -5.20
CA HIS A 834 -31.43 5.48 -6.47
C HIS A 834 -30.46 5.70 -7.63
N ASN A 835 -30.21 4.67 -8.44
CA ASN A 835 -29.54 4.82 -9.74
C ASN A 835 -30.57 5.34 -10.77
N MET A 836 -30.58 6.66 -10.96
CA MET A 836 -31.53 7.37 -11.83
C MET A 836 -31.01 7.53 -13.25
N ARG A 837 -31.87 7.33 -14.26
CA ARG A 837 -31.49 7.40 -15.69
C ARG A 837 -31.13 8.80 -16.18
N ASP A 838 -31.50 9.85 -15.46
CA ASP A 838 -31.15 11.24 -15.76
C ASP A 838 -29.81 11.68 -15.15
N GLY A 839 -29.12 10.78 -14.43
CA GLY A 839 -27.84 11.05 -13.78
C GLY A 839 -27.94 11.59 -12.35
N SER A 840 -29.16 11.75 -11.81
CA SER A 840 -29.37 12.22 -10.43
C SER A 840 -29.10 11.13 -9.37
N MET A 841 -29.03 11.54 -8.10
CA MET A 841 -28.93 10.66 -6.93
C MET A 841 -27.69 9.72 -6.99
N PHE A 842 -27.90 8.43 -6.72
CA PHE A 842 -26.99 7.30 -6.94
C PHE A 842 -26.14 7.25 -8.23
N ALA A 843 -26.65 7.82 -9.33
CA ALA A 843 -26.32 7.32 -10.66
C ALA A 843 -24.82 7.39 -11.01
N LEU A 844 -24.16 8.47 -10.61
CA LEU A 844 -22.73 8.70 -10.82
C LEU A 844 -21.83 7.67 -10.13
N LEU A 845 -22.28 7.01 -9.06
CA LEU A 845 -21.46 6.02 -8.35
C LEU A 845 -21.01 4.86 -9.24
N ASN A 846 -21.83 4.50 -10.24
CA ASN A 846 -21.49 3.43 -11.19
C ASN A 846 -20.27 3.75 -12.06
N ARG A 847 -19.84 5.03 -12.15
CA ARG A 847 -18.63 5.41 -12.89
C ARG A 847 -17.34 5.09 -12.14
N TYR A 848 -17.41 4.75 -10.86
CA TYR A 848 -16.26 4.24 -10.10
C TYR A 848 -15.90 2.78 -10.48
N ASP A 849 -16.44 2.22 -11.57
CA ASP A 849 -15.84 1.08 -12.27
C ASP A 849 -14.76 1.48 -13.31
N GLU A 850 -14.60 2.79 -13.57
CA GLU A 850 -13.52 3.37 -14.39
C GLU A 850 -12.44 4.01 -13.50
N GLN A 851 -11.21 3.48 -13.53
CA GLN A 851 -10.06 4.03 -12.78
C GLN A 851 -9.88 5.54 -12.99
N SER A 852 -9.98 6.01 -14.24
CA SER A 852 -9.80 7.43 -14.58
C SER A 852 -10.86 8.36 -13.98
N TYR A 853 -12.06 7.83 -13.68
CA TYR A 853 -13.08 8.59 -12.95
C TYR A 853 -12.76 8.62 -11.45
N PHE A 854 -12.31 7.50 -10.88
CA PHE A 854 -11.82 7.45 -9.51
C PHE A 854 -10.64 8.41 -9.28
N ASP A 855 -9.61 8.38 -10.14
CA ASP A 855 -8.40 9.22 -10.02
C ASP A 855 -8.72 10.72 -9.99
N THR A 856 -9.81 11.13 -10.65
CA THR A 856 -10.27 12.52 -10.71
C THR A 856 -11.31 12.89 -9.66
N HIS A 857 -11.86 11.92 -8.92
CA HIS A 857 -12.95 12.09 -7.95
C HIS A 857 -12.69 11.29 -6.66
N ARG A 858 -11.48 11.45 -6.09
CA ARG A 858 -10.97 10.60 -4.99
C ARG A 858 -11.65 10.82 -3.63
N GLN A 859 -12.33 11.95 -3.45
CA GLN A 859 -12.91 12.38 -2.16
C GLN A 859 -14.34 12.90 -2.32
N MET A 860 -15.18 12.68 -1.31
CA MET A 860 -16.50 13.33 -1.14
C MET A 860 -16.56 14.08 0.19
N TYR A 861 -17.51 14.99 0.34
CA TYR A 861 -17.73 15.72 1.60
C TYR A 861 -19.06 15.31 2.23
N LEU A 862 -19.01 14.95 3.52
CA LEU A 862 -20.17 14.68 4.36
C LEU A 862 -20.22 15.75 5.47
N VAL A 863 -21.19 16.64 5.42
CA VAL A 863 -21.40 17.67 6.43
C VAL A 863 -22.54 17.23 7.37
N THR A 864 -22.40 17.48 8.66
CA THR A 864 -23.43 17.18 9.68
C THR A 864 -23.68 18.41 10.57
N PRO A 865 -24.79 18.47 11.32
CA PRO A 865 -25.04 19.56 12.27
C PRO A 865 -24.00 19.72 13.40
N LYS A 866 -23.00 18.82 13.52
CA LYS A 866 -21.98 18.83 14.57
C LYS A 866 -20.54 18.93 14.05
N GLY A 867 -20.37 19.15 12.74
CA GLY A 867 -19.06 19.13 12.06
C GLY A 867 -19.11 18.32 10.76
N GLY A 868 -18.01 18.32 10.03
CA GLY A 868 -17.93 17.67 8.72
C GLY A 868 -16.76 16.72 8.57
N TYR A 869 -16.83 15.92 7.51
CA TYR A 869 -15.91 14.84 7.18
C TYR A 869 -15.54 14.88 5.70
N VAL A 870 -14.28 14.57 5.40
CA VAL A 870 -13.85 14.12 4.07
C VAL A 870 -14.00 12.60 4.04
N MET A 871 -14.70 12.09 3.02
CA MET A 871 -14.80 10.68 2.71
C MET A 871 -13.73 10.35 1.66
N GLU A 872 -12.64 9.71 2.08
CA GLU A 872 -11.56 9.25 1.20
C GLU A 872 -11.88 7.88 0.62
N ILE A 873 -12.05 7.78 -0.70
CA ILE A 873 -12.56 6.57 -1.34
C ILE A 873 -11.44 5.52 -1.45
N PHE A 874 -11.67 4.33 -0.89
CA PHE A 874 -10.69 3.24 -0.88
C PHE A 874 -11.11 2.01 -1.69
N THR A 875 -12.40 1.85 -2.02
CA THR A 875 -12.90 0.75 -2.86
C THR A 875 -14.24 1.08 -3.52
N ALA A 876 -14.47 0.53 -4.71
CA ALA A 876 -15.76 0.58 -5.39
C ALA A 876 -16.01 -0.73 -6.16
N PHE A 877 -17.18 -1.35 -6.01
CA PHE A 877 -17.45 -2.66 -6.61
C PHE A 877 -18.94 -3.01 -6.72
N ALA A 878 -19.24 -4.07 -7.49
CA ALA A 878 -20.57 -4.66 -7.57
C ALA A 878 -20.75 -5.82 -6.56
N ALA A 879 -21.91 -5.87 -5.92
CA ALA A 879 -22.36 -6.95 -5.03
C ALA A 879 -23.79 -7.39 -5.38
N LYS A 880 -24.18 -8.57 -4.92
CA LYS A 880 -25.54 -9.12 -5.09
C LYS A 880 -26.34 -9.00 -3.78
N PRO A 881 -27.64 -8.68 -3.83
CA PRO A 881 -28.46 -8.58 -2.61
C PRO A 881 -28.48 -9.84 -1.73
N GLU A 882 -28.27 -11.01 -2.33
CA GLU A 882 -28.20 -12.30 -1.63
C GLU A 882 -26.93 -12.47 -0.77
N GLU A 883 -25.94 -11.58 -0.90
CA GLU A 883 -24.76 -11.53 -0.02
C GLU A 883 -25.09 -10.93 1.37
N SER A 884 -26.29 -10.35 1.54
CA SER A 884 -26.80 -9.84 2.82
C SER A 884 -26.81 -10.91 3.90
N GLY A 885 -26.27 -10.58 5.08
CA GLY A 885 -26.16 -11.51 6.21
C GLY A 885 -25.09 -12.59 6.07
N SER A 886 -24.28 -12.56 5.01
CA SER A 886 -23.04 -13.36 4.93
C SER A 886 -21.92 -12.73 5.77
N LYS A 887 -20.87 -13.51 6.09
CA LYS A 887 -19.69 -13.03 6.84
C LYS A 887 -18.84 -11.97 6.09
N THR A 888 -19.10 -11.78 4.80
CA THR A 888 -18.43 -10.80 3.92
C THR A 888 -19.46 -9.86 3.28
N SER A 889 -20.61 -9.66 3.94
CA SER A 889 -21.68 -8.78 3.46
C SER A 889 -21.22 -7.31 3.49
N PRO A 890 -21.28 -6.57 2.38
CA PRO A 890 -20.92 -5.14 2.40
C PRO A 890 -21.93 -4.29 3.21
N TRP A 891 -23.11 -4.84 3.54
CA TRP A 891 -24.10 -4.24 4.43
C TRP A 891 -23.95 -4.67 5.91
N GLN A 892 -22.76 -5.13 6.32
CA GLN A 892 -22.49 -5.45 7.72
C GLN A 892 -22.30 -4.17 8.54
N LEU A 893 -22.94 -4.12 9.71
CA LEU A 893 -22.94 -2.97 10.63
C LEU A 893 -22.21 -3.25 11.96
N SER A 894 -21.98 -4.52 12.29
CA SER A 894 -21.36 -4.94 13.55
C SER A 894 -20.42 -6.14 13.35
N TRP A 895 -19.35 -6.17 14.15
CA TRP A 895 -18.31 -7.21 14.16
C TRP A 895 -18.05 -7.63 15.60
N LYS A 896 -17.52 -8.85 15.80
CA LYS A 896 -17.24 -9.36 17.15
C LYS A 896 -16.09 -8.61 17.83
N ASP A 897 -15.12 -8.16 17.02
CA ASP A 897 -13.86 -7.53 17.41
C ASP A 897 -13.25 -6.75 16.24
N ASP A 898 -12.11 -6.11 16.48
CA ASP A 898 -11.34 -5.36 15.49
C ASP A 898 -10.75 -6.25 14.41
N GLY A 899 -10.34 -7.48 14.74
CA GLY A 899 -9.84 -8.45 13.77
C GLY A 899 -10.88 -8.79 12.70
N ALA A 900 -12.11 -9.09 13.10
CA ALA A 900 -13.21 -9.35 12.18
C ALA A 900 -13.59 -8.12 11.35
N TYR A 901 -13.43 -6.90 11.88
CA TYR A 901 -13.64 -5.67 11.13
C TYR A 901 -12.52 -5.44 10.10
N THR A 902 -11.24 -5.65 10.47
CA THR A 902 -10.10 -5.64 9.53
C THR A 902 -10.25 -6.68 8.43
N THR A 903 -10.61 -7.93 8.75
CA THR A 903 -10.87 -8.96 7.73
C THR A 903 -11.98 -8.53 6.76
N TRP A 904 -13.02 -7.87 7.27
CA TRP A 904 -14.07 -7.32 6.42
C TRP A 904 -13.56 -6.18 5.54
N LEU A 905 -12.81 -5.21 6.08
CA LEU A 905 -12.20 -4.12 5.31
C LEU A 905 -11.30 -4.63 4.18
N THR A 906 -10.43 -5.60 4.47
CA THR A 906 -9.58 -6.27 3.46
C THR A 906 -10.44 -6.93 2.38
N ALA A 907 -11.44 -7.72 2.77
CA ALA A 907 -12.36 -8.38 1.83
C ALA A 907 -13.19 -7.38 1.00
N MET A 908 -13.39 -6.14 1.44
CA MET A 908 -14.01 -5.09 0.64
C MET A 908 -13.01 -4.42 -0.31
N LYS A 909 -11.76 -4.23 0.11
CA LYS A 909 -10.68 -3.68 -0.75
C LYS A 909 -10.28 -4.66 -1.87
N GLU A 910 -10.20 -5.96 -1.60
CA GLU A 910 -9.95 -7.02 -2.58
C GLU A 910 -11.01 -7.12 -3.69
N ARG A 911 -12.23 -6.62 -3.44
CA ARG A 911 -13.33 -6.62 -4.42
C ARG A 911 -13.29 -5.42 -5.37
N SER A 912 -12.43 -4.43 -5.13
CA SER A 912 -12.44 -3.15 -5.82
C SER A 912 -12.25 -3.30 -7.34
N ALA A 913 -13.01 -2.53 -8.11
CA ALA A 913 -12.80 -2.30 -9.53
C ALA A 913 -11.69 -1.26 -9.81
N VAL A 914 -11.23 -0.55 -8.78
CA VAL A 914 -10.24 0.54 -8.85
C VAL A 914 -9.15 0.40 -7.79
N GLU A 915 -7.92 0.77 -8.15
CA GLU A 915 -6.77 0.80 -7.26
C GLU A 915 -6.74 2.12 -6.47
N SER A 916 -6.54 2.03 -5.14
CA SER A 916 -6.49 3.19 -4.24
C SER A 916 -5.36 3.04 -3.21
N ASP A 917 -4.55 4.09 -3.10
CA ASP A 917 -3.50 4.26 -2.07
C ASP A 917 -4.06 4.47 -0.66
N VAL A 918 -5.37 4.72 -0.51
CA VAL A 918 -6.01 4.99 0.79
C VAL A 918 -5.88 3.77 1.70
N THR A 919 -5.30 4.01 2.88
CA THR A 919 -5.12 3.02 3.93
C THR A 919 -6.25 3.14 4.95
N VAL A 920 -7.00 2.05 5.10
CA VAL A 920 -8.12 1.92 6.04
C VAL A 920 -7.83 0.81 7.05
N THR A 921 -8.13 1.07 8.32
CA THR A 921 -7.76 0.24 9.47
C THR A 921 -8.94 0.05 10.41
N CYS A 922 -8.84 -0.82 11.42
CA CYS A 922 -9.95 -1.07 12.35
C CYS A 922 -10.35 0.12 13.25
N SER A 923 -9.48 1.12 13.39
CA SER A 923 -9.78 2.37 14.11
C SER A 923 -10.51 3.40 13.25
N ASP A 924 -10.52 3.22 11.92
CA ASP A 924 -11.22 4.11 10.99
C ASP A 924 -12.73 3.84 10.98
N LYS A 925 -13.48 4.84 10.53
CA LYS A 925 -14.92 4.71 10.24
C LYS A 925 -15.12 4.78 8.73
N VAL A 926 -16.04 3.97 8.23
CA VAL A 926 -16.34 3.88 6.80
C VAL A 926 -17.75 4.37 6.51
N LEU A 927 -17.88 5.13 5.42
CA LEU A 927 -19.15 5.42 4.78
C LEU A 927 -19.31 4.50 3.57
N THR A 928 -20.42 3.77 3.49
CA THR A 928 -20.77 2.90 2.37
C THR A 928 -21.94 3.49 1.61
N LEU A 929 -21.71 3.90 0.37
CA LEU A 929 -22.74 4.40 -0.53
C LEU A 929 -23.25 3.26 -1.41
N SER A 930 -24.55 2.97 -1.39
CA SER A 930 -25.13 1.78 -2.03
C SER A 930 -26.26 2.13 -3.01
N THR A 931 -26.12 1.72 -4.27
CA THR A 931 -27.09 1.95 -5.35
C THR A 931 -27.31 0.71 -6.21
N CYS A 932 -28.28 0.69 -7.13
CA CYS A 932 -28.41 -0.42 -8.10
C CYS A 932 -27.36 -0.35 -9.21
N THR A 933 -26.84 -1.51 -9.66
CA THR A 933 -26.03 -1.59 -10.88
C THR A 933 -26.85 -1.26 -12.14
N PRO A 934 -26.22 -0.92 -13.28
CA PRO A 934 -26.93 -0.77 -14.55
C PRO A 934 -27.64 -2.08 -14.93
N GLY A 935 -28.97 -2.04 -15.01
CA GLY A 935 -29.81 -3.23 -15.20
C GLY A 935 -30.56 -3.72 -13.95
N GLY A 936 -30.25 -3.17 -12.76
CA GLY A 936 -31.09 -3.26 -11.55
C GLY A 936 -31.06 -4.58 -10.78
N THR A 937 -30.23 -5.55 -11.19
CA THR A 937 -30.14 -6.88 -10.55
C THR A 937 -29.10 -6.96 -9.43
N GLY A 938 -28.07 -6.11 -9.46
CA GLY A 938 -27.05 -6.02 -8.41
C GLY A 938 -27.13 -4.71 -7.64
N ARG A 939 -26.15 -4.51 -6.75
CA ARG A 939 -25.85 -3.23 -6.12
C ARG A 939 -24.43 -2.82 -6.48
N PHE A 940 -24.24 -1.54 -6.78
CA PHE A 940 -22.93 -0.93 -6.89
C PHE A 940 -22.66 -0.19 -5.59
N LEU A 941 -21.46 -0.38 -5.04
CA LEU A 941 -21.04 0.21 -3.78
C LEU A 941 -19.78 1.04 -3.99
N VAL A 942 -19.72 2.19 -3.32
CA VAL A 942 -18.52 3.02 -3.18
C VAL A 942 -18.29 3.21 -1.69
N MET A 943 -17.10 2.89 -1.21
CA MET A 943 -16.78 2.93 0.22
C MET A 943 -15.56 3.82 0.47
N GLY A 944 -15.65 4.62 1.52
CA GLY A 944 -14.61 5.58 1.87
C GLY A 944 -14.44 5.76 3.36
N LYS A 945 -13.19 6.05 3.76
CA LYS A 945 -12.80 6.36 5.13
C LYS A 945 -13.26 7.77 5.48
N LEU A 946 -13.91 7.93 6.63
CA LEU A 946 -14.35 9.23 7.15
C LEU A 946 -13.25 9.88 7.99
N VAL A 947 -12.57 10.88 7.40
CA VAL A 947 -11.63 11.75 8.08
C VAL A 947 -12.39 12.98 8.59
N LYS A 948 -12.37 13.22 9.91
CA LYS A 948 -13.03 14.39 10.51
C LYS A 948 -12.21 15.65 10.22
N VAL A 949 -12.88 16.72 9.78
CA VAL A 949 -12.24 18.04 9.61
C VAL A 949 -12.45 18.86 10.87
N ASP A 950 -11.36 19.17 11.58
CA ASP A 950 -11.36 20.00 12.79
C ASP A 950 -11.39 21.50 12.47
N ASN A 951 -12.42 21.93 11.74
CA ASN A 951 -12.76 23.34 11.67
C ASN A 951 -13.49 23.73 12.96
N GLU A 952 -13.00 24.74 13.68
CA GLU A 952 -13.82 25.48 14.64
C GLU A 952 -14.93 26.20 13.86
N ILE A 953 -16.18 25.76 14.08
CA ILE A 953 -17.41 26.38 13.56
C ILE A 953 -17.93 27.39 14.60
#